data_AF-A0A7J2TE83-F1
#
_entry.id   AF-A0A7J2TE83-F1
#
_cell.length_a   1.000
_cell.length_b   1.000
_cell.length_c   1.000
_cell.angle_alpha   90.00
_cell.angle_beta   90.00
_cell.angle_gamma   90.00
#
_symmetry.space_group_name_H-M   'P 1'
#
loop_
_entity.id
_entity.type
_entity.pdbx_description
1 polymer ?
#
loop_
_entity_poly.entity_id
_entity_poly.type
_entity_poly.pdbx_seq_one_letter_code
_entity_poly.pdbx_strand_id
1 'polypeptide(L)'
;MKKIAIDQPGKVVLLNGDEAVARGAIEAGIKMAASYPGTPATEILETIAEVANAFGIYAEWSVNEIVATEVAAGASMSNARSMVSMKHVGLNVAADAVMTLAYTGVEGGMVIAVCDDPAMHSSQNEQDTRYFSVHSNLPLLDAGNPQEALDMTREAFEISEKLKLPVIVRLTTRVAHGKARVKLGRIQKANRQVEFDKNGARWVMVPSNAIRQHKILQLKLAEAKKLVNNSRFNVIEDNGSQVGIVGSGVGYYYARSILDTSKFSWLKLGFVYPFPSDIVKEFASKVKTIIVVEELRPYLEENMQRLNLNFLGKEHLGLDETGEFTPDTLREAFSRLGLCDKPENPEELALPPRPPVLCPGCPHRAFYYSLNMVSQSINCDPQKCVGCVICEYACSWTKEQVFNPLKSRIRAIRLDPFSNAAIACKICKEAPCVAACPEKALRQSPETGIVAVDEDKCTGCGWCVSACDHGAITLHPNKHKAIVCDMCNGEPECVQFCPEGALSFSGKTTDKIVTGDIGCYTLGVLPPVNTVHTCLCMGAGISQAAGMFHAGIKDKVFAVIGDSTFFHAGMPGLLNIVYNKANVCVIVLDNRSVAMTGHQPTPGSGKTAMGTDAKIIRIQDIAKSFGIEKVAVVDPYDVQKTTKVLREMLSYQGPSVIISERPCPLRIERGPAREVSKECNSCGMCVKVFGCPAISLTVERAEIDPTLCWGCGVCEQVCPFGAIRSTG
;
A
#
# COMPACT_ATOMS: atom_id res chain seq x y z
N MET A 1 -24.96 19.99 -0.41
CA MET A 1 -23.49 20.06 -0.21
C MET A 1 -23.20 19.44 1.16
N LYS A 2 -22.30 18.45 1.27
CA LYS A 2 -22.04 17.78 2.56
C LYS A 2 -21.32 18.72 3.53
N LYS A 3 -21.58 18.58 4.84
CA LYS A 3 -21.06 19.49 5.89
C LYS A 3 -19.52 19.61 5.89
N ILE A 4 -18.84 18.53 5.56
CA ILE A 4 -17.38 18.40 5.48
C ILE A 4 -16.79 19.23 4.33
N ALA A 5 -17.52 19.40 3.23
CA ALA A 5 -17.06 20.11 2.03
C ALA A 5 -17.30 21.64 2.08
N ILE A 6 -17.82 22.19 3.19
CA ILE A 6 -18.15 23.62 3.29
C ILE A 6 -16.87 24.45 3.48
N ASP A 7 -16.45 25.20 2.45
CA ASP A 7 -15.38 26.20 2.55
C ASP A 7 -15.95 27.57 2.97
N GLN A 8 -16.40 27.66 4.22
CA GLN A 8 -16.87 28.90 4.84
C GLN A 8 -16.13 29.06 6.19
N PRO A 9 -14.93 29.66 6.20
CA PRO A 9 -14.14 29.82 7.41
C PRO A 9 -14.91 30.54 8.52
N GLY A 10 -14.82 30.03 9.74
CA GLY A 10 -15.55 30.54 10.90
C GLY A 10 -16.99 30.01 11.04
N LYS A 11 -17.55 29.31 10.04
CA LYS A 11 -18.83 28.63 10.17
C LYS A 11 -18.73 27.51 11.21
N VAL A 12 -19.75 27.37 12.04
CA VAL A 12 -19.86 26.27 13.02
C VAL A 12 -20.79 25.20 12.49
N VAL A 13 -20.37 23.93 12.56
CA VAL A 13 -21.14 22.74 12.18
C VAL A 13 -21.02 21.65 13.25
N LEU A 14 -21.90 20.65 13.24
CA LEU A 14 -21.84 19.52 14.18
C LEU A 14 -21.06 18.36 13.55
N LEU A 15 -19.87 18.06 14.07
CA LEU A 15 -19.02 16.93 13.66
C LEU A 15 -18.78 15.98 14.84
N ASN A 16 -18.57 14.68 14.58
CA ASN A 16 -17.85 13.82 15.51
C ASN A 16 -16.32 14.00 15.38
N GLY A 17 -15.52 13.34 16.22
CA GLY A 17 -14.06 13.40 16.15
C GLY A 17 -13.50 12.88 14.84
N ASP A 18 -14.02 11.78 14.32
CA ASP A 18 -13.54 11.18 13.06
C ASP A 18 -13.78 12.09 11.85
N GLU A 19 -14.99 12.66 11.76
CA GLU A 19 -15.35 13.68 10.80
C GLU A 19 -14.49 14.94 10.94
N ALA A 20 -14.04 15.25 12.16
CA ALA A 20 -13.18 16.38 12.45
C ALA A 20 -11.71 16.13 12.08
N VAL A 21 -11.17 14.93 12.29
CA VAL A 21 -9.86 14.50 11.77
C VAL A 21 -9.88 14.55 10.23
N ALA A 22 -10.88 13.94 9.61
CA ALA A 22 -11.07 13.99 8.16
C ALA A 22 -11.14 15.43 7.65
N ARG A 23 -11.88 16.31 8.34
CA ARG A 23 -11.95 17.74 8.01
C ARG A 23 -10.60 18.44 8.18
N GLY A 24 -9.84 18.15 9.24
CA GLY A 24 -8.50 18.72 9.47
C GLY A 24 -7.51 18.33 8.37
N ALA A 25 -7.58 17.08 7.89
CA ALA A 25 -6.80 16.61 6.75
C ALA A 25 -7.17 17.32 5.43
N ILE A 26 -8.46 17.54 5.19
CA ILE A 26 -8.95 18.31 4.03
C ILE A 26 -8.52 19.77 4.13
N GLU A 27 -8.57 20.40 5.32
CA GLU A 27 -8.07 21.76 5.53
C GLU A 27 -6.56 21.87 5.31
N ALA A 28 -5.80 20.82 5.64
CA ALA A 28 -4.39 20.71 5.31
C ALA A 28 -4.10 20.37 3.83
N GLY A 29 -5.11 20.18 2.97
CA GLY A 29 -4.87 19.81 1.57
C GLY A 29 -4.15 18.47 1.44
N ILE A 30 -4.64 17.44 2.13
CA ILE A 30 -4.23 16.05 1.93
C ILE A 30 -4.36 15.64 0.44
N LYS A 31 -3.53 14.70 -0.01
CA LYS A 31 -3.61 14.09 -1.35
C LYS A 31 -3.91 12.60 -1.32
N MET A 32 -3.48 11.88 -0.29
CA MET A 32 -3.61 10.43 -0.21
C MET A 32 -4.08 10.02 1.20
N ALA A 33 -5.15 9.23 1.31
CA ALA A 33 -5.59 8.63 2.58
C ALA A 33 -5.71 7.10 2.44
N ALA A 34 -5.14 6.37 3.40
CA ALA A 34 -5.21 4.91 3.48
C ALA A 34 -5.81 4.49 4.83
N SER A 35 -6.49 3.35 4.88
CA SER A 35 -6.92 2.73 6.14
C SER A 35 -7.23 1.26 5.95
N TYR A 36 -7.36 0.52 7.05
CA TYR A 36 -8.06 -0.77 7.11
C TYR A 36 -9.20 -0.63 8.13
N PRO A 37 -10.41 -1.14 7.86
CA PRO A 37 -11.59 -0.82 8.67
C PRO A 37 -11.45 -1.34 10.10
N GLY A 38 -11.60 -0.43 11.06
CA GLY A 38 -11.41 -0.70 12.48
C GLY A 38 -11.99 0.42 13.33
N THR A 39 -13.17 0.18 13.89
CA THR A 39 -13.79 1.05 14.90
C THR A 39 -12.85 1.21 16.10
N PRO A 40 -12.67 2.42 16.66
CA PRO A 40 -13.39 3.67 16.38
C PRO A 40 -12.61 4.64 15.48
N ALA A 41 -12.07 4.18 14.34
CA ALA A 41 -11.33 5.01 13.38
C ALA A 41 -11.80 4.89 11.91
N THR A 42 -12.80 4.04 11.63
CA THR A 42 -13.28 3.70 10.27
C THR A 42 -13.82 4.95 9.55
N GLU A 43 -14.61 5.73 10.28
CA GLU A 43 -15.35 6.89 9.82
C GLU A 43 -14.44 8.01 9.28
N ILE A 44 -13.16 8.03 9.66
CA ILE A 44 -12.16 9.00 9.16
C ILE A 44 -11.98 8.83 7.65
N LEU A 45 -11.68 7.62 7.19
CA LEU A 45 -11.46 7.37 5.77
C LEU A 45 -12.77 7.47 4.98
N GLU A 46 -13.88 6.95 5.52
CA GLU A 46 -15.20 7.08 4.88
C GLU A 46 -15.51 8.56 4.61
N THR A 47 -15.35 9.41 5.62
CA THR A 47 -15.60 10.86 5.53
C THR A 47 -14.71 11.54 4.48
N ILE A 48 -13.44 11.14 4.34
CA ILE A 48 -12.56 11.64 3.28
C ILE A 48 -13.03 11.14 1.91
N ALA A 49 -13.30 9.84 1.77
CA ALA A 49 -13.73 9.20 0.53
C ALA A 49 -15.02 9.82 -0.04
N GLU A 50 -15.97 10.18 0.84
CA GLU A 50 -17.22 10.85 0.47
C GLU A 50 -17.04 12.18 -0.30
N VAL A 51 -15.91 12.86 -0.12
CA VAL A 51 -15.60 14.16 -0.74
C VAL A 51 -14.33 14.15 -1.59
N ALA A 52 -13.63 13.02 -1.67
CA ALA A 52 -12.31 12.88 -2.26
C ALA A 52 -12.23 13.41 -3.70
N ASN A 53 -13.21 13.05 -4.54
CA ASN A 53 -13.33 13.52 -5.92
C ASN A 53 -13.46 15.05 -6.05
N ALA A 54 -14.09 15.73 -5.09
CA ALA A 54 -14.29 17.18 -5.12
C ALA A 54 -13.01 17.97 -4.79
N PHE A 55 -12.07 17.34 -4.09
CA PHE A 55 -10.81 17.96 -3.65
C PHE A 55 -9.56 17.38 -4.34
N GLY A 56 -9.72 16.37 -5.20
CA GLY A 56 -8.61 15.71 -5.88
C GLY A 56 -7.72 14.94 -4.90
N ILE A 57 -8.36 14.21 -3.99
CA ILE A 57 -7.77 13.30 -3.00
C ILE A 57 -7.95 11.88 -3.53
N TYR A 58 -6.95 11.02 -3.37
CA TYR A 58 -7.11 9.58 -3.50
C TYR A 58 -7.31 8.96 -2.11
N ALA A 59 -8.31 8.08 -1.96
CA ALA A 59 -8.64 7.41 -0.71
C ALA A 59 -8.83 5.91 -0.97
N GLU A 60 -8.14 5.05 -0.21
CA GLU A 60 -8.30 3.59 -0.34
C GLU A 60 -8.48 2.87 1.00
N TRP A 61 -9.33 1.85 0.98
CA TRP A 61 -9.20 0.74 1.92
C TRP A 61 -8.06 -0.15 1.43
N SER A 62 -7.03 -0.31 2.26
CA SER A 62 -5.97 -1.27 2.03
C SER A 62 -6.30 -2.61 2.69
N VAL A 63 -5.58 -3.69 2.34
CA VAL A 63 -5.90 -5.05 2.82
C VAL A 63 -5.58 -5.31 4.29
N ASN A 64 -4.74 -4.47 4.92
CA ASN A 64 -4.45 -4.44 6.36
C ASN A 64 -3.75 -3.10 6.71
N GLU A 65 -3.49 -2.86 8.00
CA GLU A 65 -2.94 -1.61 8.52
C GLU A 65 -1.47 -1.36 8.14
N ILE A 66 -0.66 -2.42 8.02
CA ILE A 66 0.74 -2.28 7.60
C ILE A 66 0.82 -1.83 6.14
N VAL A 67 0.04 -2.46 5.25
CA VAL A 67 -0.06 -2.04 3.85
C VAL A 67 -0.62 -0.61 3.76
N ALA A 68 -1.66 -0.26 4.53
CA ALA A 68 -2.17 1.11 4.56
C ALA A 68 -1.09 2.14 4.95
N THR A 69 -0.26 1.80 5.94
CA THR A 69 0.86 2.64 6.40
C THR A 69 1.94 2.77 5.34
N GLU A 70 2.29 1.69 4.65
CA GLU A 70 3.29 1.66 3.58
C GLU A 70 2.83 2.43 2.33
N VAL A 71 1.54 2.35 1.99
CA VAL A 71 0.91 3.15 0.91
C VAL A 71 0.97 4.64 1.26
N ALA A 72 0.54 5.02 2.46
CA ALA A 72 0.63 6.41 2.92
C ALA A 72 2.09 6.91 2.97
N ALA A 73 3.04 6.06 3.35
CA ALA A 73 4.48 6.37 3.31
C ALA A 73 5.01 6.57 1.88
N GLY A 74 4.66 5.70 0.92
CA GLY A 74 5.08 5.84 -0.48
C GLY A 74 4.58 7.15 -1.12
N ALA A 75 3.37 7.56 -0.78
CA ALA A 75 2.83 8.86 -1.16
C ALA A 75 3.62 10.03 -0.54
N SER A 76 3.91 9.94 0.76
CA SER A 76 4.67 10.93 1.51
C SER A 76 6.12 11.09 1.02
N MET A 77 6.80 9.99 0.67
CA MET A 77 8.12 10.00 0.04
C MET A 77 8.13 10.74 -1.32
N SER A 78 6.97 10.83 -1.97
CA SER A 78 6.76 11.54 -3.24
C SER A 78 6.28 13.00 -3.06
N ASN A 79 6.56 13.61 -1.89
CA ASN A 79 6.16 14.98 -1.50
C ASN A 79 4.64 15.25 -1.35
N ALA A 80 3.79 14.22 -1.47
CA ALA A 80 2.36 14.35 -1.22
C ALA A 80 2.04 14.39 0.29
N ARG A 81 1.01 15.14 0.71
CA ARG A 81 0.46 15.01 2.07
C ARG A 81 -0.36 13.73 2.16
N SER A 82 -0.07 12.87 3.12
CA SER A 82 -0.76 11.58 3.29
C SER A 82 -1.23 11.32 4.72
N MET A 83 -2.25 10.48 4.86
CA MET A 83 -2.76 10.01 6.14
C MET A 83 -2.94 8.50 6.12
N VAL A 84 -2.67 7.87 7.25
CA VAL A 84 -3.22 6.55 7.59
C VAL A 84 -4.08 6.67 8.85
N SER A 85 -5.26 6.04 8.86
CA SER A 85 -6.12 5.94 10.06
C SER A 85 -6.31 4.49 10.49
N MET A 86 -6.30 4.25 11.80
CA MET A 86 -6.52 2.92 12.40
C MET A 86 -6.84 3.05 13.90
N LYS A 87 -7.20 1.94 14.53
CA LYS A 87 -7.20 1.84 16.00
C LYS A 87 -5.86 1.36 16.54
N HIS A 88 -5.59 1.60 17.82
CA HIS A 88 -4.41 1.14 18.55
C HIS A 88 -4.01 -0.33 18.28
N VAL A 89 -4.96 -1.30 18.23
CA VAL A 89 -4.63 -2.70 17.86
C VAL A 89 -3.97 -2.77 16.48
N GLY A 90 -4.52 -2.05 15.50
CA GLY A 90 -4.01 -1.98 14.13
C GLY A 90 -2.64 -1.31 14.03
N LEU A 91 -2.30 -0.41 14.96
CA LEU A 91 -0.95 0.17 15.04
C LEU A 91 0.12 -0.86 15.36
N ASN A 92 -0.23 -1.96 16.06
CA ASN A 92 0.68 -3.09 16.26
C ASN A 92 0.91 -3.88 14.97
N VAL A 93 -0.14 -4.05 14.14
CA VAL A 93 -0.02 -4.67 12.82
C VAL A 93 0.91 -3.82 11.94
N ALA A 94 0.77 -2.49 11.99
CA ALA A 94 1.61 -1.53 11.27
C ALA A 94 3.01 -1.29 11.87
N ALA A 95 3.34 -1.87 13.03
CA ALA A 95 4.45 -1.38 13.85
C ALA A 95 5.82 -1.43 13.14
N ASP A 96 6.12 -2.49 12.39
CA ASP A 96 7.41 -2.65 11.69
C ASP A 96 7.68 -1.50 10.69
N ALA A 97 6.64 -1.13 9.91
CA ALA A 97 6.68 0.02 9.02
C ALA A 97 6.83 1.33 9.81
N VAL A 98 6.04 1.54 10.86
CA VAL A 98 6.06 2.79 11.67
C VAL A 98 7.40 3.01 12.37
N MET A 99 7.99 1.97 12.95
CA MET A 99 9.31 2.01 13.60
C MET A 99 10.40 2.43 12.61
N THR A 100 10.35 1.91 11.39
CA THR A 100 11.33 2.24 10.35
C THR A 100 11.09 3.63 9.74
N LEU A 101 9.83 4.09 9.68
CA LEU A 101 9.49 5.45 9.24
C LEU A 101 10.04 6.56 10.13
N ALA A 102 10.33 6.30 11.40
CA ALA A 102 11.05 7.24 12.26
C ALA A 102 12.49 7.51 11.75
N TYR A 103 13.12 6.54 11.09
CA TYR A 103 14.50 6.63 10.58
C TYR A 103 14.56 7.20 9.17
N THR A 104 13.75 6.66 8.24
CA THR A 104 13.66 7.18 6.85
C THR A 104 13.06 8.59 6.82
N GLY A 105 12.11 8.86 7.73
CA GLY A 105 11.33 10.08 7.73
C GLY A 105 10.40 10.19 6.53
N VAL A 106 9.99 11.42 6.25
CA VAL A 106 9.00 11.76 5.22
C VAL A 106 9.45 12.97 4.40
N GLU A 107 8.86 13.17 3.21
CA GLU A 107 9.10 14.39 2.41
C GLU A 107 7.90 15.34 2.48
N GLY A 108 6.72 14.88 2.05
CA GLY A 108 5.43 15.52 2.33
C GLY A 108 4.85 15.04 3.65
N GLY A 109 4.07 15.89 4.34
CA GLY A 109 3.60 15.60 5.69
C GLY A 109 2.75 14.33 5.77
N MET A 110 3.02 13.50 6.77
CA MET A 110 2.31 12.25 7.03
C MET A 110 1.70 12.27 8.43
N VAL A 111 0.40 12.00 8.51
CA VAL A 111 -0.32 11.86 9.78
C VAL A 111 -0.76 10.42 10.00
N ILE A 112 -0.51 9.89 11.19
CA ILE A 112 -0.99 8.58 11.66
C ILE A 112 -2.10 8.87 12.67
N ALA A 113 -3.36 8.78 12.24
CA ALA A 113 -4.51 8.95 13.12
C ALA A 113 -4.79 7.62 13.84
N VAL A 114 -4.70 7.62 15.18
CA VAL A 114 -4.83 6.41 16.01
C VAL A 114 -5.92 6.62 17.05
N CYS A 115 -6.93 5.76 17.03
CA CYS A 115 -7.97 5.77 18.05
C CYS A 115 -7.73 4.64 19.08
N ASP A 116 -7.46 5.04 20.32
CA ASP A 116 -7.42 4.16 21.48
C ASP A 116 -8.87 3.79 21.88
N ASP A 117 -9.09 2.58 22.38
CA ASP A 117 -10.43 2.09 22.79
C ASP A 117 -10.46 1.73 24.29
N PRO A 118 -10.43 2.73 25.20
CA PRO A 118 -10.65 2.49 26.62
C PRO A 118 -11.97 1.76 26.87
N ALA A 119 -11.97 0.83 27.83
CA ALA A 119 -13.02 -0.16 28.09
C ALA A 119 -13.34 -1.12 26.91
N MET A 120 -12.55 -1.15 25.83
CA MET A 120 -12.60 -2.16 24.76
C MET A 120 -13.97 -2.33 24.09
N HIS A 121 -14.67 -1.23 23.78
CA HIS A 121 -16.01 -1.28 23.16
C HIS A 121 -16.06 -2.10 21.85
N SER A 122 -14.92 -2.22 21.16
CA SER A 122 -14.77 -2.92 19.88
C SER A 122 -13.46 -3.68 19.73
N SER A 123 -12.67 -3.82 20.80
CA SER A 123 -11.25 -4.21 20.76
C SER A 123 -10.92 -5.42 21.65
N GLN A 124 -9.83 -6.10 21.34
CA GLN A 124 -9.41 -7.33 22.03
C GLN A 124 -8.57 -7.08 23.29
N ASN A 125 -8.01 -5.87 23.42
CA ASN A 125 -7.24 -5.39 24.57
C ASN A 125 -7.31 -3.85 24.61
N GLU A 126 -6.96 -3.26 25.76
CA GLU A 126 -6.70 -1.83 25.88
C GLU A 126 -5.22 -1.55 25.62
N GLN A 127 -4.92 -0.43 24.96
CA GLN A 127 -3.56 0.05 24.77
C GLN A 127 -3.52 1.57 24.76
N ASP A 128 -2.39 2.11 25.21
CA ASP A 128 -2.12 3.54 25.27
C ASP A 128 -1.06 3.93 24.24
N THR A 129 -1.48 4.61 23.17
CA THR A 129 -0.61 5.00 22.07
C THR A 129 0.50 5.99 22.49
N ARG A 130 0.41 6.63 23.67
CA ARG A 130 1.47 7.49 24.20
C ARG A 130 2.76 6.72 24.50
N TYR A 131 2.67 5.47 24.96
CA TYR A 131 3.85 4.60 25.12
C TYR A 131 4.38 4.08 23.78
N PHE A 132 3.51 3.86 22.79
CA PHE A 132 3.94 3.51 21.43
C PHE A 132 4.74 4.67 20.78
N SER A 133 4.32 5.91 21.02
CA SER A 133 5.04 7.12 20.60
C SER A 133 6.44 7.22 21.23
N VAL A 134 6.59 6.88 22.52
CA VAL A 134 7.91 6.76 23.17
C VAL A 134 8.77 5.69 22.49
N HIS A 135 8.20 4.51 22.21
CA HIS A 135 8.94 3.40 21.60
C HIS A 135 9.39 3.73 20.17
N SER A 136 8.49 4.29 19.35
CA SER A 136 8.73 4.66 17.95
C SER A 136 9.52 5.95 17.77
N ASN A 137 9.65 6.78 18.80
CA ASN A 137 10.24 8.11 18.73
C ASN A 137 9.52 9.04 17.72
N LEU A 138 8.20 8.91 17.60
CA LEU A 138 7.37 9.74 16.72
C LEU A 138 6.56 10.77 17.52
N PRO A 139 6.54 12.07 17.13
CA PRO A 139 5.76 13.11 17.80
C PRO A 139 4.27 12.76 17.89
N LEU A 140 3.61 13.06 19.02
CA LEU A 140 2.20 12.73 19.26
C LEU A 140 1.38 13.93 19.79
N LEU A 141 0.27 14.21 19.10
CA LEU A 141 -0.80 15.11 19.53
C LEU A 141 -1.96 14.30 20.14
N ASP A 142 -2.55 14.77 21.23
CA ASP A 142 -3.57 14.04 22.02
C ASP A 142 -4.86 14.86 22.16
N ALA A 143 -5.81 14.60 21.25
CA ALA A 143 -7.03 15.36 21.11
C ALA A 143 -8.08 14.95 22.16
N GLY A 144 -8.62 15.93 22.87
CA GLY A 144 -9.65 15.75 23.90
C GLY A 144 -11.08 16.05 23.47
N ASN A 145 -11.28 16.63 22.28
CA ASN A 145 -12.60 16.90 21.71
C ASN A 145 -12.51 17.06 20.17
N PRO A 146 -13.65 17.05 19.44
CA PRO A 146 -13.63 17.19 17.98
C PRO A 146 -13.05 18.50 17.43
N GLN A 147 -13.08 19.63 18.14
CA GLN A 147 -12.41 20.85 17.67
C GLN A 147 -10.89 20.69 17.72
N GLU A 148 -10.36 20.16 18.83
CA GLU A 148 -8.94 19.81 18.94
C GLU A 148 -8.54 18.80 17.85
N ALA A 149 -9.35 17.77 17.58
CA ALA A 149 -9.06 16.76 16.56
C ALA A 149 -8.86 17.38 15.16
N LEU A 150 -9.70 18.36 14.76
CA LEU A 150 -9.53 19.11 13.52
C LEU A 150 -8.25 19.94 13.53
N ASP A 151 -8.07 20.79 14.54
CA ASP A 151 -6.97 21.76 14.59
C ASP A 151 -5.60 21.08 14.74
N MET A 152 -5.52 20.03 15.56
CA MET A 152 -4.33 19.19 15.72
C MET A 152 -4.01 18.42 14.45
N THR A 153 -5.00 17.82 13.77
CA THR A 153 -4.75 17.12 12.50
C THR A 153 -4.18 18.06 11.44
N ARG A 154 -4.73 19.28 11.33
CA ARG A 154 -4.23 20.27 10.38
C ARG A 154 -2.78 20.68 10.67
N GLU A 155 -2.45 20.89 11.94
CA GLU A 155 -1.10 21.28 12.38
C GLU A 155 -0.09 20.12 12.38
N ALA A 156 -0.55 18.88 12.56
CA ALA A 156 0.28 17.67 12.47
C ALA A 156 0.97 17.56 11.10
N PHE A 157 0.31 17.95 10.00
CA PHE A 157 0.93 18.02 8.68
C PHE A 157 2.06 19.05 8.60
N GLU A 158 1.92 20.20 9.28
CA GLU A 158 2.93 21.28 9.30
C GLU A 158 4.12 20.89 10.18
N ILE A 159 3.86 20.29 11.35
CA ILE A 159 4.88 19.71 12.24
C ILE A 159 5.64 18.58 11.52
N SER A 160 4.92 17.69 10.83
CA SER A 160 5.48 16.56 10.09
C SER A 160 6.45 17.02 9.00
N GLU A 161 6.10 18.07 8.26
CA GLU A 161 6.93 18.62 7.19
C GLU A 161 8.16 19.36 7.71
N LYS A 162 8.01 20.07 8.84
CA LYS A 162 9.12 20.74 9.50
C LYS A 162 10.16 19.75 10.05
N LEU A 163 9.71 18.70 10.73
CA LEU A 163 10.58 17.68 11.32
C LEU A 163 11.03 16.61 10.32
N LYS A 164 10.38 16.51 9.15
CA LYS A 164 10.50 15.38 8.21
C LYS A 164 10.31 14.04 8.94
N LEU A 165 9.28 13.95 9.79
CA LEU A 165 8.83 12.75 10.51
C LEU A 165 7.29 12.59 10.40
N PRO A 166 6.74 11.37 10.40
CA PRO A 166 5.31 11.17 10.65
C PRO A 166 4.90 11.75 12.01
N VAL A 167 3.67 12.22 12.14
CA VAL A 167 3.10 12.70 13.41
C VAL A 167 1.86 11.87 13.75
N ILE A 168 1.80 11.38 14.98
CA ILE A 168 0.64 10.64 15.50
C ILE A 168 -0.40 11.65 16.01
N VAL A 169 -1.66 11.47 15.63
CA VAL A 169 -2.81 12.17 16.22
C VAL A 169 -3.66 11.13 16.93
N ARG A 170 -3.69 11.20 18.27
CA ARG A 170 -4.41 10.29 19.14
C ARG A 170 -5.82 10.80 19.45
N LEU A 171 -6.77 9.88 19.46
CA LEU A 171 -8.13 10.05 19.95
C LEU A 171 -8.47 8.88 20.89
N THR A 172 -9.48 9.04 21.74
CA THR A 172 -10.16 7.92 22.42
C THR A 172 -11.58 7.75 21.89
N THR A 173 -12.22 6.60 22.11
CA THR A 173 -13.58 6.27 21.59
C THR A 173 -14.62 7.39 21.79
N ARG A 174 -14.59 8.13 22.91
CA ARG A 174 -15.51 9.27 23.17
C ARG A 174 -15.18 10.51 22.36
N VAL A 175 -13.91 10.72 22.02
CA VAL A 175 -13.50 11.83 21.15
C VAL A 175 -13.88 11.50 19.70
N ALA A 176 -13.54 10.29 19.23
CA ALA A 176 -13.82 9.81 17.88
C ALA A 176 -15.33 9.86 17.55
N HIS A 177 -16.17 9.18 18.35
CA HIS A 177 -17.62 9.11 18.09
C HIS A 177 -18.42 10.27 18.68
N GLY A 178 -17.89 10.99 19.68
CA GLY A 178 -18.58 12.09 20.36
C GLY A 178 -18.72 13.33 19.45
N LYS A 179 -19.88 13.98 19.48
CA LYS A 179 -20.21 15.11 18.59
C LYS A 179 -20.09 16.45 19.30
N ALA A 180 -19.45 17.42 18.63
CA ALA A 180 -19.30 18.79 19.11
C ALA A 180 -19.56 19.83 18.02
N ARG A 181 -19.78 21.08 18.45
CA ARG A 181 -19.86 22.25 17.58
C ARG A 181 -18.44 22.62 17.14
N VAL A 182 -18.06 22.26 15.93
CA VAL A 182 -16.74 22.51 15.34
C VAL A 182 -16.79 23.74 14.42
N LYS A 183 -15.89 24.69 14.66
CA LYS A 183 -15.63 25.87 13.84
C LYS A 183 -14.67 25.49 12.71
N LEU A 184 -15.16 25.63 11.49
CA LEU A 184 -14.43 25.30 10.27
C LEU A 184 -13.34 26.34 9.96
N GLY A 185 -12.17 25.88 9.55
CA GLY A 185 -11.12 26.69 8.92
C GLY A 185 -11.29 26.75 7.40
N ARG A 186 -10.27 27.30 6.73
CA ARG A 186 -10.20 27.43 5.27
C ARG A 186 -9.61 26.17 4.65
N ILE A 187 -10.22 25.68 3.57
CA ILE A 187 -9.68 24.52 2.84
C ILE A 187 -8.50 24.96 1.97
N GLN A 188 -7.31 24.38 2.21
CA GLN A 188 -6.14 24.62 1.37
C GLN A 188 -6.22 23.76 0.10
N LYS A 189 -6.12 24.40 -1.09
CA LYS A 189 -5.96 23.66 -2.34
C LYS A 189 -4.52 23.19 -2.48
N ALA A 190 -4.34 21.88 -2.50
CA ALA A 190 -3.03 21.25 -2.63
C ALA A 190 -2.51 21.28 -4.08
N ASN A 191 -1.76 22.34 -4.40
CA ASN A 191 -0.87 22.40 -5.56
C ASN A 191 0.54 22.00 -5.12
N ARG A 192 0.89 20.72 -5.27
CA ARG A 192 2.22 20.19 -4.99
C ARG A 192 2.79 19.47 -6.21
N GLN A 193 4.08 19.66 -6.44
CA GLN A 193 4.84 18.88 -7.40
C GLN A 193 5.19 17.54 -6.74
N VAL A 194 4.68 16.46 -7.33
CA VAL A 194 4.84 15.09 -6.85
C VAL A 194 6.09 14.53 -7.51
N GLU A 195 7.16 14.45 -6.73
CA GLU A 195 8.48 13.98 -7.17
C GLU A 195 9.10 13.14 -6.06
N PHE A 196 9.82 12.10 -6.47
CA PHE A 196 10.49 11.17 -5.55
C PHE A 196 12.01 11.32 -5.65
N ASP A 197 12.65 11.70 -4.54
CA ASP A 197 14.10 11.77 -4.41
C ASP A 197 14.71 10.36 -4.45
N LYS A 198 15.47 10.06 -5.52
CA LYS A 198 16.11 8.76 -5.75
C LYS A 198 17.32 8.48 -4.85
N ASN A 199 17.64 9.34 -3.89
CA ASN A 199 18.76 9.17 -2.95
C ASN A 199 18.54 8.02 -1.94
N GLY A 200 18.94 6.81 -2.32
CA GLY A 200 18.86 5.62 -1.45
C GLY A 200 19.57 5.77 -0.09
N ALA A 201 20.54 6.69 0.04
CA ALA A 201 21.20 6.97 1.32
C ALA A 201 20.24 7.59 2.37
N ARG A 202 19.08 8.09 1.94
CA ARG A 202 17.97 8.51 2.82
C ARG A 202 16.94 7.40 3.05
N TRP A 203 16.60 6.64 2.01
CA TRP A 203 15.41 5.77 2.01
C TRP A 203 15.66 4.27 2.20
N VAL A 204 16.92 3.81 2.31
CA VAL A 204 17.29 2.39 2.43
C VAL A 204 17.95 2.12 3.79
N MET A 205 17.25 1.43 4.70
CA MET A 205 17.70 1.21 6.09
C MET A 205 18.62 -0.01 6.29
N VAL A 206 19.66 -0.14 5.47
CA VAL A 206 20.77 -1.07 5.79
C VAL A 206 21.48 -0.66 7.09
N PRO A 207 22.04 -1.58 7.89
CA PRO A 207 22.50 -1.28 9.26
C PRO A 207 23.46 -0.09 9.40
N SER A 208 24.43 0.04 8.49
CA SER A 208 25.38 1.17 8.46
C SER A 208 24.70 2.52 8.22
N ASN A 209 23.62 2.55 7.43
CA ASN A 209 22.82 3.75 7.21
C ASN A 209 21.83 3.99 8.36
N ALA A 210 21.21 2.94 8.90
CA ALA A 210 20.28 3.05 10.02
C ALA A 210 20.94 3.68 11.26
N ILE A 211 22.18 3.30 11.58
CA ILE A 211 22.98 3.93 12.67
C ILE A 211 23.18 5.44 12.44
N ARG A 212 23.37 5.85 11.18
CA ARG A 212 23.51 7.27 10.82
C ARG A 212 22.16 8.01 10.91
N GLN A 213 21.09 7.41 10.38
CA GLN A 213 19.74 7.99 10.45
C GLN A 213 19.23 8.09 11.88
N HIS A 214 19.60 7.18 12.78
CA HIS A 214 19.29 7.30 14.21
C HIS A 214 19.83 8.61 14.81
N LYS A 215 21.06 9.01 14.47
CA LYS A 215 21.63 10.29 14.92
C LYS A 215 20.84 11.50 14.37
N ILE A 216 20.35 11.39 13.13
CA ILE A 216 19.51 12.42 12.51
C ILE A 216 18.13 12.49 13.20
N LEU A 217 17.53 11.34 13.54
CA LEU A 217 16.30 11.26 14.33
C LEU A 217 16.47 11.92 15.71
N GLN A 218 17.60 11.70 16.41
CA GLN A 218 17.86 12.39 17.69
C GLN A 218 17.94 13.92 17.55
N LEU A 219 18.47 14.45 16.44
CA LEU A 219 18.45 15.89 16.14
C LEU A 219 17.03 16.40 15.86
N LYS A 220 16.23 15.64 15.11
CA LYS A 220 14.81 15.94 14.85
C LYS A 220 13.98 15.92 16.15
N LEU A 221 14.22 14.99 17.07
CA LEU A 221 13.59 14.95 18.39
C LEU A 221 13.96 16.16 19.24
N ALA A 222 15.21 16.62 19.17
CA ALA A 222 15.64 17.85 19.85
C ALA A 222 14.95 19.11 19.29
N GLU A 223 14.61 19.14 17.99
CA GLU A 223 13.76 20.19 17.42
C GLU A 223 12.28 20.01 17.82
N ALA A 224 11.75 18.79 17.78
CA ALA A 224 10.39 18.47 18.20
C ALA A 224 10.14 18.91 19.65
N LYS A 225 11.10 18.73 20.55
CA LYS A 225 11.04 19.24 21.93
C LYS A 225 10.89 20.77 22.00
N LYS A 226 11.52 21.52 21.08
CA LYS A 226 11.33 22.99 20.99
C LYS A 226 9.92 23.35 20.49
N LEU A 227 9.36 22.59 19.55
CA LEU A 227 7.99 22.78 19.06
C LEU A 227 6.96 22.50 20.16
N VAL A 228 7.11 21.37 20.86
CA VAL A 228 6.30 20.93 22.00
C VAL A 228 6.13 22.03 23.06
N ASN A 229 7.23 22.67 23.49
CA ASN A 229 7.17 23.71 24.52
C ASN A 229 6.52 25.02 24.04
N ASN A 230 6.43 25.25 22.74
CA ASN A 230 5.80 26.45 22.13
C ASN A 230 4.45 26.13 21.46
N SER A 231 3.91 24.93 21.69
CA SER A 231 2.69 24.46 21.06
C SER A 231 1.47 25.19 21.61
N ARG A 232 0.61 25.74 20.73
CA ARG A 232 -0.67 26.35 21.15
C ARG A 232 -1.65 25.36 21.79
N PHE A 233 -1.38 24.05 21.70
CA PHE A 233 -2.18 23.01 22.35
C PHE A 233 -1.70 22.68 23.77
N ASN A 234 -0.56 23.24 24.20
CA ASN A 234 -0.05 23.15 25.56
C ASN A 234 -0.34 24.48 26.26
N VAL A 235 -1.40 24.52 27.07
CA VAL A 235 -2.01 25.76 27.57
C VAL A 235 -2.01 25.79 29.10
N ILE A 236 -1.38 26.82 29.68
CA ILE A 236 -1.55 27.22 31.08
C ILE A 236 -2.72 28.20 31.17
N GLU A 237 -3.71 27.87 32.00
CA GLU A 237 -4.70 28.82 32.54
C GLU A 237 -4.33 29.06 34.01
N ASP A 238 -3.67 30.18 34.28
CA ASP A 238 -3.25 30.52 35.65
C ASP A 238 -4.30 31.41 36.33
N ASN A 239 -5.07 30.79 37.22
CA ASN A 239 -6.09 31.45 38.03
C ASN A 239 -5.56 31.85 39.42
N GLY A 240 -4.23 31.78 39.64
CA GLY A 240 -3.59 32.12 40.93
C GLY A 240 -3.87 31.11 42.05
N SER A 241 -4.36 29.91 41.73
CA SER A 241 -4.66 28.88 42.72
C SER A 241 -3.40 28.15 43.18
N GLN A 242 -3.38 27.67 44.43
CA GLN A 242 -2.29 26.82 44.93
C GLN A 242 -2.45 25.35 44.53
N VAL A 243 -3.60 24.97 43.94
CA VAL A 243 -3.84 23.64 43.39
C VAL A 243 -3.92 23.73 41.86
N GLY A 244 -3.04 23.02 41.19
CA GLY A 244 -2.97 22.92 39.73
C GLY A 244 -3.46 21.57 39.22
N ILE A 245 -4.25 21.57 38.15
CA ILE A 245 -4.74 20.34 37.50
C ILE A 245 -4.09 20.18 36.12
N VAL A 246 -3.39 19.07 35.92
CA VAL A 246 -2.68 18.73 34.68
C VAL A 246 -3.41 17.57 34.01
N GLY A 247 -3.65 17.67 32.70
CA GLY A 247 -4.25 16.54 31.97
C GLY A 247 -4.09 16.61 30.45
N SER A 248 -4.28 15.45 29.82
CA SER A 248 -4.32 15.31 28.36
C SER A 248 -5.62 14.61 27.92
N GLY A 249 -5.81 14.43 26.61
CA GLY A 249 -7.00 13.82 26.03
C GLY A 249 -8.32 14.40 26.55
N VAL A 250 -9.34 13.54 26.64
CA VAL A 250 -10.69 13.87 27.15
C VAL A 250 -10.78 13.93 28.67
N GLY A 251 -9.88 13.24 29.40
CA GLY A 251 -9.82 13.28 30.87
C GLY A 251 -9.70 14.70 31.43
N TYR A 252 -8.91 15.57 30.77
CA TYR A 252 -8.85 17.00 31.08
C TYR A 252 -10.24 17.69 31.00
N TYR A 253 -11.01 17.40 29.95
CA TYR A 253 -12.32 18.01 29.73
C TYR A 253 -13.39 17.48 30.71
N TYR A 254 -13.34 16.21 31.08
CA TYR A 254 -14.17 15.69 32.16
C TYR A 254 -13.84 16.34 33.50
N ALA A 255 -12.56 16.52 33.84
CA ALA A 255 -12.16 17.22 35.08
C ALA A 255 -12.72 18.66 35.14
N ARG A 256 -12.64 19.41 34.03
CA ARG A 256 -13.26 20.75 33.90
C ARG A 256 -14.79 20.75 33.95
N SER A 257 -15.45 19.64 33.64
CA SER A 257 -16.91 19.54 33.72
C SER A 257 -17.43 19.28 35.15
N ILE A 258 -16.55 18.85 36.05
CA ILE A 258 -16.86 18.50 37.44
C ILE A 258 -16.45 19.64 38.39
N LEU A 259 -15.27 20.20 38.16
CA LEU A 259 -14.65 21.17 39.06
C LEU A 259 -14.90 22.61 38.58
N ASP A 260 -15.16 23.51 39.53
CA ASP A 260 -15.26 24.94 39.26
C ASP A 260 -13.92 25.47 38.71
N THR A 261 -13.89 25.78 37.41
CA THR A 261 -12.64 26.10 36.73
C THR A 261 -11.96 27.34 37.28
N SER A 262 -12.69 28.25 37.92
CA SER A 262 -12.13 29.47 38.52
C SER A 262 -11.30 29.23 39.78
N LYS A 263 -11.48 28.09 40.46
CA LYS A 263 -10.82 27.77 41.74
C LYS A 263 -9.47 27.07 41.60
N PHE A 264 -9.12 26.63 40.39
CA PHE A 264 -7.92 25.84 40.09
C PHE A 264 -7.15 26.50 38.94
N SER A 265 -5.82 26.39 38.96
CA SER A 265 -5.01 26.67 37.77
C SER A 265 -4.93 25.39 36.93
N TRP A 266 -4.91 25.50 35.60
CA TRP A 266 -5.00 24.35 34.70
C TRP A 266 -3.83 24.29 33.72
N LEU A 267 -3.37 23.08 33.42
CA LEU A 267 -2.43 22.79 32.33
C LEU A 267 -3.03 21.71 31.42
N LYS A 268 -3.50 22.12 30.24
CA LYS A 268 -3.85 21.18 29.16
C LYS A 268 -2.58 20.84 28.41
N LEU A 269 -2.28 19.55 28.29
CA LEU A 269 -1.29 19.05 27.35
C LEU A 269 -1.99 18.43 26.14
N GLY A 270 -1.64 18.94 24.96
CA GLY A 270 -2.16 18.51 23.66
C GLY A 270 -1.07 18.12 22.68
N PHE A 271 0.17 18.59 22.84
CA PHE A 271 1.37 18.03 22.21
C PHE A 271 2.21 17.35 23.29
N VAL A 272 2.05 16.03 23.42
CA VAL A 272 2.44 15.27 24.63
C VAL A 272 3.75 14.50 24.49
N TYR A 273 4.17 14.13 23.27
CA TYR A 273 5.48 13.54 23.01
C TYR A 273 6.22 14.29 21.87
N PRO A 274 7.52 14.65 22.01
CA PRO A 274 8.34 14.54 23.24
C PRO A 274 7.73 15.27 24.44
N PHE A 275 8.05 14.85 25.67
CA PHE A 275 7.38 15.38 26.85
C PHE A 275 7.65 16.89 27.06
N PRO A 276 6.62 17.74 27.26
CA PRO A 276 6.71 19.19 27.44
C PRO A 276 7.32 19.61 28.79
N SER A 277 8.59 19.27 29.03
CA SER A 277 9.23 19.43 30.34
C SER A 277 9.29 20.85 30.87
N ASP A 278 9.28 21.86 30.00
CA ASP A 278 9.66 23.22 30.41
C ASP A 278 8.41 24.03 30.82
N ILE A 279 7.32 23.92 30.06
CA ILE A 279 6.00 24.45 30.46
C ILE A 279 5.42 23.70 31.67
N VAL A 280 5.68 22.39 31.81
CA VAL A 280 5.29 21.61 33.01
C VAL A 280 6.04 22.11 34.25
N LYS A 281 7.34 22.43 34.13
CA LYS A 281 8.12 23.05 35.22
C LYS A 281 7.67 24.47 35.55
N GLU A 282 7.36 25.27 34.52
CA GLU A 282 6.82 26.63 34.71
C GLU A 282 5.51 26.58 35.49
N PHE A 283 4.57 25.73 35.09
CA PHE A 283 3.33 25.51 35.81
C PHE A 283 3.56 25.00 37.24
N ALA A 284 4.43 24.00 37.42
CA ALA A 284 4.77 23.44 38.73
C ALA A 284 5.41 24.46 39.69
N SER A 285 6.06 25.52 39.19
CA SER A 285 6.60 26.61 40.02
C SER A 285 5.55 27.60 40.52
N LYS A 286 4.34 27.58 39.95
CA LYS A 286 3.22 28.50 40.28
C LYS A 286 2.25 27.90 41.29
N VAL A 287 2.19 26.58 41.41
CA VAL A 287 1.25 25.84 42.28
C VAL A 287 1.98 25.05 43.37
N LYS A 288 1.32 24.73 44.48
CA LYS A 288 1.90 23.90 45.55
C LYS A 288 1.56 22.41 45.40
N THR A 289 0.36 22.12 44.93
CA THR A 289 -0.14 20.76 44.74
C THR A 289 -0.55 20.60 43.29
N ILE A 290 -0.04 19.55 42.64
CA ILE A 290 -0.45 19.18 41.28
C ILE A 290 -1.31 17.93 41.35
N ILE A 291 -2.43 17.92 40.61
CA ILE A 291 -3.28 16.74 40.42
C ILE A 291 -3.20 16.35 38.95
N VAL A 292 -2.88 15.09 38.66
CA VAL A 292 -2.73 14.57 37.30
C VAL A 292 -3.96 13.76 36.92
N VAL A 293 -4.50 14.02 35.72
CA VAL A 293 -5.68 13.34 35.17
C VAL A 293 -5.36 12.81 33.79
N GLU A 294 -5.25 11.49 33.67
CA GLU A 294 -5.02 10.79 32.41
C GLU A 294 -5.74 9.43 32.34
N GLU A 295 -6.30 9.11 31.18
CA GLU A 295 -6.90 7.80 30.89
C GLU A 295 -5.82 6.74 30.64
N LEU A 296 -6.20 5.46 30.81
CA LEU A 296 -5.30 4.32 30.66
C LEU A 296 -4.08 4.44 31.60
N ARG A 297 -2.85 4.42 31.09
CA ARG A 297 -1.63 4.25 31.89
C ARG A 297 -1.03 5.58 32.39
N PRO A 298 -0.21 5.58 33.46
CA PRO A 298 0.34 6.78 34.14
C PRO A 298 1.48 7.47 33.36
N TYR A 299 1.26 7.83 32.09
CA TYR A 299 2.27 8.42 31.21
C TYR A 299 2.76 9.81 31.65
N LEU A 300 1.85 10.71 32.01
CA LEU A 300 2.19 12.05 32.50
C LEU A 300 2.83 11.95 33.88
N GLU A 301 2.29 11.10 34.76
CA GLU A 301 2.82 10.82 36.09
C GLU A 301 4.28 10.32 36.05
N GLU A 302 4.59 9.30 35.24
CA GLU A 302 5.97 8.79 35.05
C GLU A 302 6.94 9.88 34.60
N ASN A 303 6.52 10.75 33.68
CA ASN A 303 7.38 11.81 33.17
C ASN A 303 7.55 12.97 34.16
N MET A 304 6.52 13.28 34.96
CA MET A 304 6.63 14.24 36.07
C MET A 304 7.51 13.71 37.21
N GLN A 305 7.44 12.41 37.51
CA GLN A 305 8.32 11.76 38.47
C GLN A 305 9.79 11.86 38.04
N ARG A 306 10.10 11.65 36.76
CA ARG A 306 11.45 11.86 36.19
C ARG A 306 11.96 13.31 36.29
N LEU A 307 11.07 14.28 36.49
CA LEU A 307 11.42 15.68 36.74
C LEU A 307 11.53 16.02 38.23
N ASN A 308 11.35 15.04 39.13
CA ASN A 308 11.28 15.21 40.59
C ASN A 308 10.19 16.21 41.03
N LEU A 309 9.03 16.19 40.36
CA LEU A 309 7.86 16.99 40.75
C LEU A 309 6.95 16.19 41.68
N ASN A 310 6.39 16.85 42.70
CA ASN A 310 5.38 16.27 43.58
C ASN A 310 3.99 16.42 42.96
N PHE A 311 3.22 15.33 42.89
CA PHE A 311 1.86 15.32 42.34
C PHE A 311 0.99 14.26 43.01
N LEU A 312 -0.33 14.42 42.87
CA LEU A 312 -1.36 13.44 43.22
C LEU A 312 -1.87 12.82 41.91
N GLY A 313 -1.57 11.54 41.70
CA GLY A 313 -1.92 10.78 40.50
C GLY A 313 -2.95 9.68 40.76
N LYS A 314 -3.04 8.70 39.86
CA LYS A 314 -4.01 7.58 39.90
C LYS A 314 -4.10 6.88 41.25
N GLU A 315 -2.96 6.53 41.86
CA GLU A 315 -2.90 5.89 43.18
C GLU A 315 -3.59 6.73 44.28
N HIS A 316 -3.35 8.04 44.27
CA HIS A 316 -3.87 8.99 45.27
C HIS A 316 -5.36 9.30 45.05
N LEU A 317 -5.80 9.27 43.80
CA LEU A 317 -7.18 9.47 43.38
C LEU A 317 -8.02 8.18 43.50
N GLY A 318 -7.36 7.02 43.58
CA GLY A 318 -7.98 5.69 43.46
C GLY A 318 -8.67 5.50 42.10
N LEU A 319 -7.96 5.89 41.04
CA LEU A 319 -8.34 5.67 39.64
C LEU A 319 -7.55 4.48 39.07
N ASP A 320 -8.19 3.69 38.21
CA ASP A 320 -7.58 2.52 37.59
C ASP A 320 -6.66 2.90 36.41
N GLU A 321 -5.81 1.95 35.99
CA GLU A 321 -5.05 2.00 34.73
C GLU A 321 -5.83 1.39 33.54
N THR A 322 -6.98 0.76 33.83
CA THR A 322 -7.88 0.11 32.87
C THR A 322 -9.23 0.84 32.77
N GLY A 323 -9.95 0.57 31.69
CA GLY A 323 -11.27 1.12 31.45
C GLY A 323 -11.28 2.58 30.98
N GLU A 324 -12.49 3.09 30.84
CA GLU A 324 -12.81 4.41 30.30
C GLU A 324 -13.17 5.39 31.41
N PHE A 325 -12.65 6.61 31.37
CA PHE A 325 -13.04 7.61 32.37
C PHE A 325 -14.43 8.14 32.08
N THR A 326 -15.21 8.36 33.15
CA THR A 326 -16.51 9.03 33.10
C THR A 326 -16.47 10.26 34.02
N PRO A 327 -17.40 11.20 33.86
CA PRO A 327 -17.54 12.30 34.80
C PRO A 327 -17.78 11.82 36.24
N ASP A 328 -18.45 10.67 36.43
CA ASP A 328 -18.77 10.14 37.75
C ASP A 328 -17.57 9.47 38.42
N THR A 329 -16.74 8.70 37.69
CA THR A 329 -15.52 8.10 38.26
C THR A 329 -14.51 9.18 38.68
N LEU A 330 -14.36 10.24 37.88
CA LEU A 330 -13.54 11.40 38.26
C LEU A 330 -14.17 12.22 39.40
N ARG A 331 -15.50 12.36 39.47
CA ARG A 331 -16.17 13.04 40.58
C ARG A 331 -16.00 12.29 41.89
N GLU A 332 -16.08 10.96 41.88
CA GLU A 332 -15.78 10.17 43.06
C GLU A 332 -14.32 10.39 43.50
N ALA A 333 -13.36 10.30 42.57
CA ALA A 333 -11.94 10.55 42.85
C ALA A 333 -11.67 11.94 43.43
N PHE A 334 -12.24 13.00 42.86
CA PHE A 334 -12.10 14.36 43.39
C PHE A 334 -12.83 14.58 44.73
N SER A 335 -13.94 13.87 44.99
CA SER A 335 -14.63 13.92 46.28
C SER A 335 -13.79 13.33 47.43
N ARG A 336 -12.95 12.32 47.15
CA ARG A 336 -11.98 11.77 48.13
C ARG A 336 -10.92 12.80 48.55
N LEU A 337 -10.63 13.78 47.70
CA LEU A 337 -9.74 14.92 47.99
C LEU A 337 -10.51 16.16 48.53
N GLY A 338 -11.83 16.07 48.71
CA GLY A 338 -12.66 17.18 49.19
C GLY A 338 -12.85 18.32 48.17
N LEU A 339 -12.67 18.06 46.88
CA LEU A 339 -12.71 19.08 45.83
C LEU A 339 -14.10 19.27 45.20
N CYS A 340 -14.98 18.27 45.35
CA CYS A 340 -16.38 18.31 44.91
C CYS A 340 -17.24 17.34 45.73
N ASP A 341 -18.56 17.43 45.57
CA ASP A 341 -19.50 16.47 46.16
C ASP A 341 -19.40 15.08 45.50
N LYS A 342 -19.79 14.05 46.26
CA LYS A 342 -19.83 12.66 45.78
C LYS A 342 -20.98 12.46 44.76
N PRO A 343 -20.82 11.65 43.69
CA PRO A 343 -21.95 11.31 42.81
C PRO A 343 -23.08 10.60 43.57
N GLU A 344 -24.32 10.80 43.12
CA GLU A 344 -25.47 9.99 43.51
C GLU A 344 -25.32 8.60 42.89
N ASN A 345 -25.55 7.52 43.66
CA ASN A 345 -25.49 6.16 43.13
C ASN A 345 -26.63 5.91 42.14
N PRO A 346 -26.36 5.58 40.85
CA PRO A 346 -27.39 5.09 39.95
C PRO A 346 -27.85 3.69 40.37
N GLU A 347 -29.12 3.36 40.18
CA GLU A 347 -29.58 1.97 40.27
C GLU A 347 -29.02 1.16 39.08
N GLU A 348 -28.25 0.11 39.36
CA GLU A 348 -27.75 -0.80 38.31
C GLU A 348 -28.90 -1.61 37.69
N LEU A 349 -29.32 -1.20 36.49
CA LEU A 349 -30.21 -1.99 35.65
C LEU A 349 -29.43 -3.13 34.98
N ALA A 350 -29.70 -4.37 35.41
CA ALA A 350 -29.09 -5.58 34.85
C ALA A 350 -29.53 -5.81 33.38
N LEU A 351 -28.72 -5.35 32.43
CA LEU A 351 -28.94 -5.53 30.99
C LEU A 351 -28.22 -6.79 30.45
N PRO A 352 -28.84 -7.57 29.54
CA PRO A 352 -28.21 -8.74 28.96
C PRO A 352 -27.14 -8.36 27.90
N PRO A 353 -25.95 -9.00 27.91
CA PRO A 353 -24.87 -8.70 26.98
C PRO A 353 -25.17 -9.13 25.54
N ARG A 354 -24.64 -8.40 24.55
CA ARG A 354 -24.79 -8.70 23.10
C ARG A 354 -23.42 -8.79 22.40
N PRO A 355 -22.87 -9.99 22.17
CA PRO A 355 -21.64 -10.15 21.40
C PRO A 355 -21.87 -10.03 19.87
N PRO A 356 -20.85 -9.70 19.06
CA PRO A 356 -20.99 -9.55 17.61
C PRO A 356 -21.22 -10.88 16.87
N VAL A 357 -22.19 -10.91 15.95
CA VAL A 357 -22.47 -12.04 15.03
C VAL A 357 -22.92 -11.54 13.66
N LEU A 358 -22.71 -12.33 12.60
CA LEU A 358 -23.26 -12.04 11.27
C LEU A 358 -24.79 -12.10 11.27
N CYS A 359 -25.45 -11.11 10.68
CA CYS A 359 -26.91 -10.96 10.74
C CYS A 359 -27.67 -12.13 10.08
N PRO A 360 -28.80 -12.58 10.66
CA PRO A 360 -29.73 -13.46 9.97
C PRO A 360 -30.19 -12.84 8.64
N GLY A 361 -30.08 -13.59 7.53
CA GLY A 361 -30.42 -13.10 6.19
C GLY A 361 -29.32 -12.29 5.47
N CYS A 362 -28.09 -12.26 5.97
CA CYS A 362 -26.99 -11.49 5.38
C CYS A 362 -26.69 -11.86 3.89
N PRO A 363 -26.74 -10.89 2.95
CA PRO A 363 -26.64 -11.15 1.51
C PRO A 363 -25.25 -11.61 1.03
N HIS A 364 -24.19 -11.45 1.85
CA HIS A 364 -22.85 -11.96 1.54
C HIS A 364 -22.84 -13.48 1.25
N ARG A 365 -23.78 -14.25 1.80
CA ARG A 365 -23.92 -15.70 1.49
C ARG A 365 -24.36 -15.95 0.04
N ALA A 366 -25.21 -15.11 -0.54
CA ALA A 366 -25.71 -15.27 -1.91
C ALA A 366 -24.75 -14.72 -2.97
N PHE A 367 -23.95 -13.72 -2.59
CA PHE A 367 -22.93 -13.12 -3.45
C PHE A 367 -21.89 -14.14 -3.95
N TYR A 368 -21.40 -15.02 -3.08
CA TYR A 368 -20.41 -16.05 -3.42
C TYR A 368 -20.88 -17.09 -4.45
N TYR A 369 -22.19 -17.32 -4.60
CA TYR A 369 -22.73 -18.25 -5.60
C TYR A 369 -22.73 -17.67 -7.01
N SER A 370 -22.90 -16.35 -7.13
CA SER A 370 -23.22 -15.67 -8.40
C SER A 370 -21.99 -15.22 -9.19
N LEU A 371 -20.78 -15.32 -8.62
CA LEU A 371 -19.55 -14.78 -9.20
C LEU A 371 -18.93 -15.64 -10.32
N ASN A 372 -19.53 -16.80 -10.65
CA ASN A 372 -18.92 -17.84 -11.47
C ASN A 372 -19.25 -17.80 -13.00
N MET A 373 -19.63 -16.65 -13.60
CA MET A 373 -20.04 -16.62 -15.04
C MET A 373 -19.62 -15.35 -15.85
N VAL A 374 -18.62 -15.52 -16.76
CA VAL A 374 -18.28 -14.78 -18.02
C VAL A 374 -18.00 -13.24 -17.99
N SER A 375 -17.26 -12.57 -18.92
CA SER A 375 -16.49 -12.90 -20.16
C SER A 375 -15.52 -11.73 -20.56
N GLN A 376 -14.77 -11.84 -21.69
CA GLN A 376 -13.95 -10.76 -22.33
C GLN A 376 -14.13 -10.76 -23.88
N SER A 377 -13.73 -9.71 -24.64
CA SER A 377 -13.78 -9.72 -26.13
C SER A 377 -12.78 -8.78 -26.84
N ILE A 378 -12.49 -9.06 -28.13
CA ILE A 378 -11.63 -8.22 -29.01
C ILE A 378 -12.36 -6.96 -29.46
N ASN A 379 -11.69 -5.81 -29.39
CA ASN A 379 -12.24 -4.51 -29.77
C ASN A 379 -11.41 -3.81 -30.86
N CYS A 380 -12.12 -3.09 -31.73
CA CYS A 380 -11.56 -2.29 -32.81
C CYS A 380 -11.98 -0.82 -32.63
N ASP A 381 -11.02 0.09 -32.77
CA ASP A 381 -11.18 1.54 -32.80
C ASP A 381 -11.46 1.99 -34.25
N PRO A 382 -12.69 2.41 -34.60
CA PRO A 382 -13.04 2.77 -35.97
C PRO A 382 -12.33 4.03 -36.48
N GLN A 383 -11.80 4.87 -35.58
CA GLN A 383 -11.09 6.10 -35.97
C GLN A 383 -9.67 5.81 -36.47
N LYS A 384 -9.11 4.66 -36.10
CA LYS A 384 -7.79 4.20 -36.54
C LYS A 384 -7.86 3.13 -37.64
N CYS A 385 -9.01 2.48 -37.82
CA CYS A 385 -9.11 1.37 -38.76
C CYS A 385 -9.21 1.86 -40.21
N VAL A 386 -8.08 1.78 -40.92
CA VAL A 386 -8.00 2.10 -42.36
C VAL A 386 -8.55 0.99 -43.28
N GLY A 387 -9.08 -0.10 -42.73
CA GLY A 387 -9.66 -1.20 -43.51
C GLY A 387 -8.64 -2.07 -44.29
N CYS A 388 -7.36 -2.08 -43.88
CA CYS A 388 -6.26 -2.73 -44.61
C CYS A 388 -6.30 -4.27 -44.70
N VAL A 389 -7.32 -4.94 -44.15
CA VAL A 389 -7.53 -6.41 -44.12
C VAL A 389 -6.38 -7.29 -43.59
N ILE A 390 -5.27 -6.71 -43.10
CA ILE A 390 -4.11 -7.48 -42.57
C ILE A 390 -4.53 -8.37 -41.39
N CYS A 391 -5.46 -7.90 -40.55
CA CYS A 391 -6.04 -8.69 -39.45
C CYS A 391 -6.77 -9.94 -39.95
N GLU A 392 -7.39 -9.90 -41.14
CA GLU A 392 -8.05 -11.06 -41.75
C GLU A 392 -7.02 -12.10 -42.22
N TYR A 393 -5.98 -11.64 -42.93
CA TYR A 393 -4.87 -12.46 -43.42
C TYR A 393 -4.09 -13.13 -42.29
N ALA A 394 -3.80 -12.41 -41.21
CA ALA A 394 -3.14 -12.97 -40.03
C ALA A 394 -3.98 -14.12 -39.42
N CYS A 395 -5.28 -13.90 -39.24
CA CYS A 395 -6.17 -14.92 -38.69
C CYS A 395 -6.36 -16.13 -39.65
N SER A 396 -6.45 -15.92 -40.97
CA SER A 396 -6.56 -17.04 -41.91
C SER A 396 -5.26 -17.85 -42.00
N TRP A 397 -4.11 -17.18 -41.92
CA TRP A 397 -2.80 -17.84 -41.89
C TRP A 397 -2.65 -18.68 -40.63
N THR A 398 -2.88 -18.11 -39.44
CA THR A 398 -2.77 -18.85 -38.19
C THR A 398 -3.69 -20.07 -38.13
N LYS A 399 -4.94 -19.95 -38.63
CA LYS A 399 -5.95 -21.00 -38.46
C LYS A 399 -6.00 -22.03 -39.58
N GLU A 400 -5.62 -21.67 -40.81
CA GLU A 400 -5.77 -22.52 -42.00
C GLU A 400 -4.47 -22.61 -42.84
N GLN A 401 -3.37 -22.00 -42.38
CA GLN A 401 -2.05 -21.95 -43.04
C GLN A 401 -2.11 -21.42 -44.48
N VAL A 402 -3.03 -20.49 -44.75
CA VAL A 402 -3.17 -19.81 -46.05
C VAL A 402 -3.54 -18.33 -45.89
N PHE A 403 -3.06 -17.50 -46.80
CA PHE A 403 -3.42 -16.07 -46.90
C PHE A 403 -4.72 -15.91 -47.70
N ASN A 404 -5.87 -16.09 -47.04
CA ASN A 404 -7.19 -15.96 -47.68
C ASN A 404 -8.22 -15.36 -46.70
N PRO A 405 -8.63 -14.09 -46.87
CA PRO A 405 -9.54 -13.40 -45.96
C PRO A 405 -10.91 -14.10 -45.82
N LEU A 406 -11.39 -14.79 -46.86
CA LEU A 406 -12.65 -15.56 -46.81
C LEU A 406 -12.60 -16.75 -45.84
N LYS A 407 -11.43 -17.15 -45.36
CA LYS A 407 -11.24 -18.17 -44.33
C LYS A 407 -10.97 -17.58 -42.94
N SER A 408 -11.03 -16.27 -42.81
CA SER A 408 -10.77 -15.57 -41.55
C SER A 408 -11.95 -15.64 -40.58
N ARG A 409 -11.63 -15.52 -39.29
CA ARG A 409 -12.60 -15.46 -38.18
C ARG A 409 -12.77 -14.04 -37.62
N ILE A 410 -12.15 -13.06 -38.27
CA ILE A 410 -12.33 -11.61 -38.09
C ILE A 410 -12.58 -11.00 -39.48
N ARG A 411 -13.37 -9.92 -39.57
CA ARG A 411 -13.72 -9.24 -40.83
C ARG A 411 -13.53 -7.74 -40.70
N ALA A 412 -12.68 -7.13 -41.50
CA ALA A 412 -12.67 -5.69 -41.71
C ALA A 412 -13.82 -5.32 -42.65
N ILE A 413 -14.76 -4.53 -42.16
CA ILE A 413 -15.87 -3.98 -42.93
C ILE A 413 -15.75 -2.46 -42.98
N ARG A 414 -16.28 -1.87 -44.04
CA ARG A 414 -16.52 -0.43 -44.13
C ARG A 414 -17.86 -0.14 -43.47
N LEU A 415 -17.88 0.72 -42.45
CA LEU A 415 -19.11 1.10 -41.74
C LEU A 415 -19.83 2.24 -42.47
N ASP A 416 -19.08 3.20 -42.99
CA ASP A 416 -19.59 4.37 -43.70
C ASP A 416 -18.54 4.88 -44.73
N PRO A 417 -18.81 5.93 -45.53
CA PRO A 417 -17.84 6.42 -46.52
C PRO A 417 -16.46 6.84 -45.95
N PHE A 418 -16.34 7.08 -44.65
CA PHE A 418 -15.13 7.60 -43.99
C PHE A 418 -14.57 6.69 -42.89
N SER A 419 -15.31 5.72 -42.36
CA SER A 419 -14.82 4.79 -41.33
C SER A 419 -14.93 3.29 -41.68
N ASN A 420 -14.00 2.51 -41.13
CA ASN A 420 -13.99 1.05 -41.19
C ASN A 420 -13.93 0.48 -39.76
N ALA A 421 -14.26 -0.79 -39.59
CA ALA A 421 -14.04 -1.51 -38.34
C ALA A 421 -13.79 -2.99 -38.60
N ALA A 422 -12.92 -3.61 -37.79
CA ALA A 422 -12.70 -5.05 -37.80
C ALA A 422 -13.56 -5.74 -36.72
N ILE A 423 -14.44 -6.64 -37.15
CA ILE A 423 -15.40 -7.35 -36.30
C ILE A 423 -15.00 -8.81 -36.15
N ALA A 424 -14.92 -9.25 -34.89
CA ALA A 424 -14.77 -10.63 -34.46
C ALA A 424 -15.94 -10.99 -33.52
N CYS A 425 -16.02 -12.27 -33.10
CA CYS A 425 -17.05 -12.73 -32.16
C CYS A 425 -17.08 -11.86 -30.89
N LYS A 426 -18.26 -11.41 -30.46
CA LYS A 426 -18.43 -10.57 -29.27
C LYS A 426 -18.76 -11.32 -27.99
N ILE A 427 -18.86 -12.67 -28.05
CA ILE A 427 -19.17 -13.52 -26.89
C ILE A 427 -20.50 -13.08 -26.25
N CYS A 428 -21.57 -13.11 -27.04
CA CYS A 428 -22.92 -12.77 -26.60
C CYS A 428 -23.38 -13.72 -25.48
N LYS A 429 -23.90 -13.19 -24.38
CA LYS A 429 -24.30 -13.98 -23.18
C LYS A 429 -25.27 -15.12 -23.50
N GLU A 430 -26.18 -14.89 -24.45
CA GLU A 430 -27.00 -15.92 -25.08
C GLU A 430 -26.68 -15.85 -26.58
N ALA A 431 -25.88 -16.76 -27.12
CA ALA A 431 -25.42 -16.69 -28.51
C ALA A 431 -26.53 -17.10 -29.50
N PRO A 432 -27.10 -16.17 -30.31
CA PRO A 432 -28.23 -16.52 -31.19
C PRO A 432 -27.80 -17.47 -32.31
N CYS A 433 -26.52 -17.39 -32.72
CA CYS A 433 -25.92 -18.30 -33.68
C CYS A 433 -25.85 -19.76 -33.17
N VAL A 434 -25.82 -19.99 -31.85
CA VAL A 434 -25.89 -21.34 -31.24
C VAL A 434 -27.34 -21.83 -31.21
N ALA A 435 -28.27 -20.98 -30.76
CA ALA A 435 -29.70 -21.30 -30.70
C ALA A 435 -30.29 -21.61 -32.10
N ALA A 436 -29.85 -20.91 -33.14
CA ALA A 436 -30.29 -21.10 -34.52
C ALA A 436 -29.67 -22.31 -35.24
N CYS A 437 -28.88 -23.16 -34.58
CA CYS A 437 -28.22 -24.31 -35.22
C CYS A 437 -29.10 -25.57 -35.16
N PRO A 438 -29.74 -26.02 -36.27
CA PRO A 438 -30.65 -27.17 -36.25
C PRO A 438 -29.95 -28.48 -35.87
N GLU A 439 -28.72 -28.68 -36.33
CA GLU A 439 -27.89 -29.87 -36.07
C GLU A 439 -27.19 -29.86 -34.70
N LYS A 440 -27.34 -28.79 -33.91
CA LYS A 440 -26.65 -28.57 -32.62
C LYS A 440 -25.11 -28.70 -32.73
N ALA A 441 -24.58 -28.31 -33.89
CA ALA A 441 -23.15 -28.33 -34.20
C ALA A 441 -22.38 -27.17 -33.55
N LEU A 442 -23.06 -26.09 -33.15
CA LEU A 442 -22.46 -25.00 -32.40
C LEU A 442 -22.72 -25.19 -30.89
N ARG A 443 -21.71 -24.90 -30.07
CA ARG A 443 -21.80 -24.97 -28.60
C ARG A 443 -21.12 -23.77 -27.97
N GLN A 444 -21.77 -23.14 -27.00
CA GLN A 444 -21.16 -22.09 -26.19
C GLN A 444 -20.55 -22.68 -24.92
N SER A 445 -19.31 -22.32 -24.59
CA SER A 445 -18.73 -22.63 -23.27
C SER A 445 -19.41 -21.78 -22.20
N PRO A 446 -19.98 -22.37 -21.13
CA PRO A 446 -20.59 -21.59 -20.04
C PRO A 446 -19.54 -20.86 -19.18
N GLU A 447 -18.27 -21.25 -19.23
CA GLU A 447 -17.17 -20.64 -18.46
C GLU A 447 -16.54 -19.43 -19.18
N THR A 448 -16.37 -19.53 -20.51
CA THR A 448 -15.65 -18.52 -21.31
C THR A 448 -16.56 -17.74 -22.27
N GLY A 449 -17.77 -18.25 -22.52
CA GLY A 449 -18.71 -17.72 -23.51
C GLY A 449 -18.28 -17.91 -24.97
N ILE A 450 -17.11 -18.50 -25.23
CA ILE A 450 -16.60 -18.78 -26.59
C ILE A 450 -17.53 -19.79 -27.26
N VAL A 451 -17.82 -19.56 -28.55
CA VAL A 451 -18.61 -20.45 -29.39
C VAL A 451 -17.67 -21.38 -30.15
N ALA A 452 -17.77 -22.69 -29.91
CA ALA A 452 -17.08 -23.73 -30.63
C ALA A 452 -17.99 -24.35 -31.72
N VAL A 453 -17.38 -24.85 -32.79
CA VAL A 453 -18.07 -25.54 -33.89
C VAL A 453 -17.57 -26.97 -34.01
N ASP A 454 -18.51 -27.92 -33.96
CA ASP A 454 -18.33 -29.33 -34.25
C ASP A 454 -18.39 -29.52 -35.78
N GLU A 455 -17.22 -29.68 -36.43
CA GLU A 455 -17.15 -29.78 -37.90
C GLU A 455 -17.87 -31.04 -38.43
N ASP A 456 -17.94 -32.12 -37.66
CA ASP A 456 -18.59 -33.37 -38.10
C ASP A 456 -20.12 -33.20 -38.17
N LYS A 457 -20.72 -32.49 -37.20
CA LYS A 457 -22.16 -32.21 -37.17
C LYS A 457 -22.60 -31.03 -38.03
N CYS A 458 -21.70 -30.11 -38.37
CA CYS A 458 -22.09 -28.91 -39.11
C CYS A 458 -22.41 -29.24 -40.58
N THR A 459 -23.68 -29.18 -40.97
CA THR A 459 -24.15 -29.44 -42.35
C THR A 459 -23.93 -28.27 -43.33
N GLY A 460 -23.43 -27.13 -42.85
CA GLY A 460 -23.18 -25.95 -43.69
C GLY A 460 -24.40 -25.12 -44.05
N CYS A 461 -25.56 -25.36 -43.42
CA CYS A 461 -26.84 -24.72 -43.76
C CYS A 461 -26.89 -23.18 -43.61
N GLY A 462 -25.91 -22.55 -42.94
CA GLY A 462 -25.79 -21.09 -42.85
C GLY A 462 -26.72 -20.36 -41.87
N TRP A 463 -27.58 -21.07 -41.14
CA TRP A 463 -28.55 -20.46 -40.21
C TRP A 463 -27.87 -19.64 -39.11
N CYS A 464 -26.75 -20.14 -38.56
CA CYS A 464 -25.95 -19.44 -37.55
C CYS A 464 -25.31 -18.13 -38.07
N VAL A 465 -25.07 -18.00 -39.37
CA VAL A 465 -24.57 -16.78 -40.03
C VAL A 465 -25.68 -15.75 -40.13
N SER A 466 -26.87 -16.18 -40.55
CA SER A 466 -28.06 -15.32 -40.66
C SER A 466 -28.55 -14.81 -39.30
N ALA A 467 -28.33 -15.59 -38.24
CA ALA A 467 -28.71 -15.26 -36.87
C ALA A 467 -27.65 -14.43 -36.10
N CYS A 468 -26.56 -13.98 -36.72
CA CYS A 468 -25.52 -13.24 -35.99
C CYS A 468 -25.68 -11.72 -36.16
N ASP A 469 -26.22 -11.06 -35.12
CA ASP A 469 -26.45 -9.61 -35.07
C ASP A 469 -25.20 -8.72 -35.30
N HIS A 470 -24.01 -9.32 -35.21
CA HIS A 470 -22.73 -8.65 -35.44
C HIS A 470 -22.03 -9.08 -36.74
N GLY A 471 -22.58 -10.04 -37.51
CA GLY A 471 -21.93 -10.57 -38.72
C GLY A 471 -20.58 -11.30 -38.46
N ALA A 472 -20.35 -11.75 -37.22
CA ALA A 472 -19.06 -12.23 -36.73
C ALA A 472 -18.77 -13.73 -36.95
N ILE A 473 -19.72 -14.47 -37.53
CA ILE A 473 -19.60 -15.89 -37.89
C ILE A 473 -19.92 -16.03 -39.37
N THR A 474 -19.14 -16.85 -40.08
CA THR A 474 -19.29 -17.07 -41.53
C THR A 474 -19.16 -18.55 -41.88
N LEU A 475 -19.35 -18.93 -43.15
CA LEU A 475 -19.07 -20.29 -43.63
C LEU A 475 -17.69 -20.32 -44.31
N HIS A 476 -16.87 -21.30 -43.96
CA HIS A 476 -15.59 -21.55 -44.63
C HIS A 476 -15.84 -21.94 -46.11
N PRO A 477 -15.21 -21.28 -47.09
CA PRO A 477 -15.56 -21.40 -48.51
C PRO A 477 -15.43 -22.82 -49.09
N ASN A 478 -14.43 -23.61 -48.68
CA ASN A 478 -14.21 -24.96 -49.23
C ASN A 478 -14.89 -26.07 -48.42
N LYS A 479 -14.77 -26.07 -47.08
CA LYS A 479 -15.36 -27.10 -46.21
C LYS A 479 -16.89 -26.94 -46.06
N HIS A 480 -17.44 -25.77 -46.36
CA HIS A 480 -18.81 -25.36 -46.05
C HIS A 480 -19.20 -25.58 -44.56
N LYS A 481 -18.26 -25.38 -43.63
CA LYS A 481 -18.48 -25.45 -42.17
C LYS A 481 -18.49 -24.04 -41.56
N ALA A 482 -19.20 -23.83 -40.46
CA ALA A 482 -19.21 -22.53 -39.79
C ALA A 482 -17.84 -22.22 -39.15
N ILE A 483 -17.39 -20.97 -39.25
CA ILE A 483 -16.16 -20.45 -38.64
C ILE A 483 -16.44 -19.16 -37.87
N VAL A 484 -15.98 -19.12 -36.62
CA VAL A 484 -16.20 -18.04 -35.64
C VAL A 484 -14.89 -17.80 -34.87
N CYS A 485 -14.70 -16.58 -34.34
CA CYS A 485 -13.52 -16.28 -33.55
C CYS A 485 -13.53 -17.05 -32.22
N ASP A 486 -12.47 -17.82 -31.99
CA ASP A 486 -12.15 -18.56 -30.77
C ASP A 486 -11.18 -17.81 -29.84
N MET A 487 -11.02 -16.50 -30.08
CA MET A 487 -10.08 -15.59 -29.39
C MET A 487 -8.61 -16.02 -29.43
N CYS A 488 -8.23 -16.99 -30.27
CA CYS A 488 -6.87 -17.58 -30.29
C CYS A 488 -6.37 -17.95 -28.89
N ASN A 489 -7.24 -18.52 -28.04
CA ASN A 489 -6.93 -18.89 -26.65
C ASN A 489 -6.40 -17.74 -25.78
N GLY A 490 -6.74 -16.48 -26.10
CA GLY A 490 -6.31 -15.30 -25.35
C GLY A 490 -5.08 -14.59 -25.90
N GLU A 491 -4.54 -14.98 -27.06
CA GLU A 491 -3.50 -14.21 -27.77
C GLU A 491 -3.92 -13.96 -29.23
N PRO A 492 -4.77 -12.95 -29.49
CA PRO A 492 -5.36 -12.74 -30.81
C PRO A 492 -4.35 -12.13 -31.81
N GLU A 493 -3.74 -12.99 -32.64
CA GLU A 493 -2.83 -12.63 -33.75
C GLU A 493 -3.31 -11.45 -34.61
N CYS A 494 -4.61 -11.40 -34.91
CA CYS A 494 -5.22 -10.31 -35.67
C CYS A 494 -5.00 -8.91 -35.05
N VAL A 495 -4.75 -8.84 -33.74
CA VAL A 495 -4.38 -7.61 -33.04
C VAL A 495 -2.88 -7.32 -33.17
N GLN A 496 -2.02 -8.34 -33.05
CA GLN A 496 -0.56 -8.18 -33.18
C GLN A 496 -0.17 -7.64 -34.57
N PHE A 497 -0.86 -8.08 -35.62
CA PHE A 497 -0.61 -7.67 -37.01
C PHE A 497 -1.42 -6.45 -37.46
N CYS A 498 -2.03 -5.68 -36.54
CA CYS A 498 -2.77 -4.47 -36.91
C CYS A 498 -1.81 -3.27 -37.08
N PRO A 499 -1.55 -2.76 -38.32
CA PRO A 499 -0.50 -1.76 -38.55
C PRO A 499 -0.80 -0.42 -37.89
N GLU A 500 -2.06 -0.01 -37.87
CA GLU A 500 -2.50 1.29 -37.31
C GLU A 500 -2.76 1.25 -35.80
N GLY A 501 -2.55 0.12 -35.14
CA GLY A 501 -2.96 -0.07 -33.74
C GLY A 501 -4.47 0.09 -33.51
N ALA A 502 -5.28 -0.08 -34.56
CA ALA A 502 -6.73 0.04 -34.53
C ALA A 502 -7.43 -1.16 -33.86
N LEU A 503 -6.67 -2.22 -33.56
CA LEU A 503 -7.08 -3.36 -32.75
C LEU A 503 -6.19 -3.35 -31.51
N SER A 504 -6.77 -3.58 -30.32
CA SER A 504 -6.06 -3.34 -29.04
C SER A 504 -5.94 -4.58 -28.15
N PHE A 505 -4.69 -4.88 -27.77
CA PHE A 505 -4.21 -5.90 -26.82
C PHE A 505 -2.78 -5.43 -26.37
N SER A 506 -2.41 -5.34 -25.07
CA SER A 506 -1.60 -4.18 -24.57
C SER A 506 -0.21 -4.37 -23.84
N GLY A 507 0.91 -3.72 -24.32
CA GLY A 507 2.01 -3.06 -23.49
C GLY A 507 3.59 -3.30 -23.62
N LYS A 508 4.53 -2.27 -23.61
CA LYS A 508 6.07 -2.24 -23.37
C LYS A 508 6.88 -0.84 -23.15
N THR A 509 7.77 -0.58 -22.11
CA THR A 509 8.57 0.73 -21.82
C THR A 509 10.09 0.65 -21.33
N THR A 510 10.74 1.72 -20.74
CA THR A 510 12.00 1.71 -19.90
C THR A 510 12.31 2.80 -18.79
N ASP A 511 11.68 3.99 -18.66
CA ASP A 511 12.11 5.07 -17.69
C ASP A 511 11.51 5.02 -16.26
N LYS A 512 12.22 4.56 -15.19
CA LYS A 512 11.51 4.05 -13.97
C LYS A 512 12.02 4.32 -12.56
N ILE A 513 11.10 4.09 -11.61
CA ILE A 513 11.29 4.04 -10.15
C ILE A 513 11.25 2.57 -9.70
N VAL A 514 12.13 2.20 -8.76
CA VAL A 514 12.24 0.84 -8.20
C VAL A 514 12.28 0.92 -6.67
N THR A 515 11.19 0.53 -6.01
CA THR A 515 11.15 0.25 -4.57
C THR A 515 11.76 -1.13 -4.29
N GLY A 516 12.28 -1.31 -3.09
CA GLY A 516 12.94 -2.53 -2.66
C GLY A 516 12.53 -2.96 -1.27
N ASP A 517 13.04 -4.13 -0.90
CA ASP A 517 12.65 -4.87 0.29
C ASP A 517 13.91 -5.51 0.93
N ILE A 518 13.79 -6.10 2.12
CA ILE A 518 14.93 -6.56 2.92
C ILE A 518 15.42 -7.95 2.44
N GLY A 519 16.67 -8.02 1.96
CA GLY A 519 17.35 -9.26 1.59
C GLY A 519 18.65 -9.04 0.80
N CYS A 520 19.20 -10.07 0.15
CA CYS A 520 20.43 -9.95 -0.65
C CYS A 520 20.33 -8.89 -1.75
N TYR A 521 19.12 -8.67 -2.26
CA TYR A 521 18.80 -7.74 -3.35
C TYR A 521 18.72 -6.28 -2.91
N THR A 522 18.62 -5.99 -1.60
CA THR A 522 18.82 -4.63 -1.06
C THR A 522 20.23 -4.10 -1.40
N LEU A 523 21.22 -4.99 -1.56
CA LEU A 523 22.57 -4.62 -1.99
C LEU A 523 22.61 -4.00 -3.41
N GLY A 524 21.54 -4.14 -4.19
CA GLY A 524 21.36 -3.43 -5.46
C GLY A 524 21.30 -1.90 -5.34
N VAL A 525 21.26 -1.35 -4.12
CA VAL A 525 21.49 0.09 -3.85
C VAL A 525 22.96 0.51 -4.00
N LEU A 526 23.91 -0.43 -3.88
CA LEU A 526 25.34 -0.11 -3.86
C LEU A 526 25.92 -0.02 -5.28
N PRO A 527 26.98 0.77 -5.49
CA PRO A 527 27.75 0.77 -6.74
C PRO A 527 28.35 -0.62 -7.04
N PRO A 528 28.41 -1.04 -8.31
CA PRO A 528 28.00 -0.29 -9.50
C PRO A 528 26.50 -0.37 -9.84
N VAL A 529 25.72 -1.21 -9.13
CA VAL A 529 24.35 -1.60 -9.55
C VAL A 529 23.31 -0.48 -9.40
N ASN A 530 23.34 0.29 -8.31
CA ASN A 530 22.56 1.52 -8.09
C ASN A 530 21.08 1.50 -8.58
N THR A 531 20.38 0.37 -8.44
CA THR A 531 19.04 0.15 -9.05
C THR A 531 17.89 0.25 -8.04
N VAL A 532 18.11 -0.04 -6.76
CA VAL A 532 17.07 -0.01 -5.70
C VAL A 532 17.06 1.36 -5.01
N HIS A 533 15.88 1.99 -4.89
CA HIS A 533 15.76 3.37 -4.41
C HIS A 533 15.17 3.50 -2.99
N THR A 534 14.29 2.60 -2.56
CA THR A 534 13.73 2.55 -1.19
C THR A 534 13.89 1.17 -0.59
N CYS A 535 13.93 1.09 0.75
CA CYS A 535 13.78 -0.15 1.50
C CYS A 535 13.37 0.21 2.94
N LEU A 536 12.11 -0.07 3.27
CA LEU A 536 11.54 0.17 4.60
C LEU A 536 11.70 -1.10 5.46
N CYS A 537 10.69 -1.96 5.47
CA CYS A 537 10.66 -3.22 6.23
C CYS A 537 10.26 -4.39 5.32
N MET A 538 10.19 -5.61 5.89
CA MET A 538 9.90 -6.81 5.10
C MET A 538 8.47 -6.79 4.53
N GLY A 539 8.34 -6.86 3.21
CA GLY A 539 7.06 -6.80 2.46
C GLY A 539 6.73 -5.43 1.87
N ALA A 540 7.35 -4.36 2.38
CA ALA A 540 6.91 -2.98 2.14
C ALA A 540 7.09 -2.48 0.71
N GLY A 541 7.98 -3.09 -0.08
CA GLY A 541 8.33 -2.60 -1.41
C GLY A 541 7.11 -2.51 -2.34
N ILE A 542 6.18 -3.47 -2.25
CA ILE A 542 5.00 -3.55 -3.12
C ILE A 542 3.98 -2.46 -2.76
N SER A 543 3.70 -2.29 -1.48
CA SER A 543 2.74 -1.31 -0.95
C SER A 543 3.23 0.13 -1.14
N GLN A 544 4.52 0.40 -0.91
CA GLN A 544 5.12 1.72 -1.19
C GLN A 544 4.98 2.10 -2.67
N ALA A 545 5.19 1.16 -3.59
CA ALA A 545 5.03 1.39 -5.02
C ALA A 545 3.59 1.77 -5.40
N ALA A 546 2.60 1.19 -4.71
CA ALA A 546 1.20 1.56 -4.86
C ALA A 546 0.94 2.99 -4.36
N GLY A 547 1.46 3.34 -3.18
CA GLY A 547 1.38 4.69 -2.63
C GLY A 547 1.96 5.76 -3.54
N MET A 548 3.14 5.50 -4.13
CA MET A 548 3.77 6.38 -5.12
C MET A 548 2.88 6.58 -6.36
N PHE A 549 2.35 5.50 -6.93
CA PHE A 549 1.44 5.56 -8.08
C PHE A 549 0.19 6.39 -7.77
N HIS A 550 -0.51 6.10 -6.67
CA HIS A 550 -1.74 6.79 -6.28
C HIS A 550 -1.53 8.25 -5.86
N ALA A 551 -0.33 8.62 -5.41
CA ALA A 551 0.04 10.02 -5.17
C ALA A 551 0.19 10.84 -6.47
N GLY A 552 0.29 10.20 -7.63
CA GLY A 552 0.36 10.86 -8.94
C GLY A 552 1.66 10.62 -9.72
N ILE A 553 2.52 9.70 -9.30
CA ILE A 553 3.65 9.24 -10.12
C ILE A 553 3.08 8.56 -11.38
N LYS A 554 3.40 9.13 -12.54
CA LYS A 554 2.88 8.68 -13.86
C LYS A 554 3.64 7.49 -14.42
N ASP A 555 4.92 7.36 -14.08
CA ASP A 555 5.76 6.26 -14.51
C ASP A 555 5.44 5.00 -13.70
N LYS A 556 5.36 3.86 -14.40
CA LYS A 556 5.08 2.57 -13.75
C LYS A 556 6.18 2.24 -12.73
N VAL A 557 5.80 1.95 -11.49
CA VAL A 557 6.74 1.68 -10.39
C VAL A 557 7.05 0.18 -10.33
N PHE A 558 8.29 -0.15 -9.96
CA PHE A 558 8.78 -1.53 -9.80
C PHE A 558 9.03 -1.81 -8.33
N ALA A 559 8.75 -3.03 -7.86
CA ALA A 559 8.96 -3.44 -6.49
C ALA A 559 9.77 -4.74 -6.44
N VAL A 560 10.99 -4.72 -5.89
CA VAL A 560 11.89 -5.89 -5.84
C VAL A 560 11.83 -6.55 -4.46
N ILE A 561 11.53 -7.85 -4.42
CA ILE A 561 11.34 -8.66 -3.20
C ILE A 561 11.94 -10.07 -3.38
N GLY A 562 12.32 -10.75 -2.30
CA GLY A 562 12.79 -12.15 -2.33
C GLY A 562 11.68 -13.17 -2.07
N ASP A 563 11.90 -14.46 -2.34
CA ASP A 563 10.91 -15.52 -2.06
C ASP A 563 10.48 -15.57 -0.59
N SER A 564 11.44 -15.60 0.33
CA SER A 564 11.18 -15.67 1.77
C SER A 564 10.39 -14.45 2.26
N THR A 565 10.78 -13.25 1.82
CA THR A 565 10.11 -11.98 2.13
C THR A 565 8.71 -11.91 1.51
N PHE A 566 8.52 -12.45 0.31
CA PHE A 566 7.22 -12.55 -0.35
C PHE A 566 6.24 -13.42 0.47
N PHE A 567 6.67 -14.61 0.90
CA PHE A 567 5.87 -15.47 1.77
C PHE A 567 5.62 -14.89 3.16
N HIS A 568 6.52 -14.03 3.66
CA HIS A 568 6.38 -13.39 4.97
C HIS A 568 5.32 -12.28 4.96
N ALA A 569 5.48 -11.28 4.10
CA ALA A 569 4.67 -10.06 4.12
C ALA A 569 4.38 -9.45 2.74
N GLY A 570 5.02 -9.91 1.66
CA GLY A 570 4.74 -9.43 0.30
C GLY A 570 3.37 -9.84 -0.25
N MET A 571 2.79 -10.93 0.25
CA MET A 571 1.47 -11.43 -0.19
C MET A 571 0.33 -10.40 0.00
N PRO A 572 0.12 -9.80 1.19
CA PRO A 572 -0.82 -8.69 1.37
C PRO A 572 -0.60 -7.52 0.39
N GLY A 573 0.64 -7.04 0.23
CA GLY A 573 0.96 -5.97 -0.72
C GLY A 573 0.56 -6.32 -2.16
N LEU A 574 0.77 -7.58 -2.57
CA LEU A 574 0.37 -8.06 -3.89
C LEU A 574 -1.16 -8.07 -4.08
N LEU A 575 -1.92 -8.48 -3.07
CA LEU A 575 -3.38 -8.41 -3.09
C LEU A 575 -3.88 -6.96 -3.14
N ASN A 576 -3.21 -6.05 -2.42
CA ASN A 576 -3.57 -4.62 -2.39
C ASN A 576 -3.44 -3.96 -3.76
N ILE A 577 -2.35 -4.21 -4.50
CA ILE A 577 -2.18 -3.62 -5.82
C ILE A 577 -3.22 -4.12 -6.82
N VAL A 578 -3.72 -5.35 -6.68
CA VAL A 578 -4.83 -5.86 -7.50
C VAL A 578 -6.14 -5.17 -7.12
N TYR A 579 -6.48 -5.15 -5.83
CA TYR A 579 -7.72 -4.55 -5.33
C TYR A 579 -7.83 -3.05 -5.68
N ASN A 580 -6.77 -2.28 -5.40
CA ASN A 580 -6.69 -0.84 -5.64
C ASN A 580 -6.17 -0.47 -7.04
N LYS A 581 -5.93 -1.47 -7.90
CA LYS A 581 -5.55 -1.31 -9.32
C LYS A 581 -4.28 -0.49 -9.54
N ALA A 582 -3.30 -0.66 -8.65
CA ALA A 582 -2.04 0.08 -8.71
C ALA A 582 -1.15 -0.40 -9.87
N ASN A 583 -0.59 0.52 -10.64
CA ASN A 583 0.29 0.19 -11.77
C ASN A 583 1.71 -0.17 -11.30
N VAL A 584 1.86 -1.36 -10.73
CA VAL A 584 3.11 -1.85 -10.14
C VAL A 584 3.58 -3.13 -10.84
N CYS A 585 4.89 -3.22 -11.10
CA CYS A 585 5.55 -4.48 -11.48
C CYS A 585 6.38 -5.02 -10.31
N VAL A 586 5.91 -6.10 -9.69
CA VAL A 586 6.67 -6.80 -8.65
C VAL A 586 7.70 -7.72 -9.31
N ILE A 587 8.94 -7.67 -8.88
CA ILE A 587 10.00 -8.61 -9.26
C ILE A 587 10.35 -9.44 -8.04
N VAL A 588 9.97 -10.71 -8.05
CA VAL A 588 10.30 -11.68 -7.02
C VAL A 588 11.58 -12.42 -7.42
N LEU A 589 12.59 -12.36 -6.57
CA LEU A 589 13.88 -13.02 -6.74
C LEU A 589 13.85 -14.33 -5.95
N ASP A 590 13.53 -15.43 -6.64
CA ASP A 590 13.32 -16.73 -6.01
C ASP A 590 14.59 -17.60 -6.11
N ASN A 591 15.27 -17.75 -4.97
CA ASN A 591 16.40 -18.66 -4.80
C ASN A 591 16.09 -19.87 -3.91
N ARG A 592 14.81 -20.02 -3.52
CA ARG A 592 14.24 -21.05 -2.63
C ARG A 592 14.93 -21.16 -1.26
N SER A 593 15.46 -20.07 -0.69
CA SER A 593 16.27 -20.12 0.54
C SER A 593 16.47 -18.77 1.25
N VAL A 594 16.47 -18.77 2.59
CA VAL A 594 16.84 -17.56 3.35
C VAL A 594 18.38 -17.40 3.40
N ALA A 595 18.96 -16.91 2.30
CA ALA A 595 20.42 -16.92 2.09
C ALA A 595 21.22 -16.16 3.17
N MET A 596 20.81 -14.94 3.53
CA MET A 596 21.56 -14.07 4.47
C MET A 596 21.71 -14.65 5.88
N THR A 597 20.78 -15.48 6.33
CA THR A 597 20.70 -15.98 7.71
C THR A 597 21.24 -17.41 7.88
N GLY A 598 21.74 -18.04 6.80
CA GLY A 598 22.26 -19.41 6.85
C GLY A 598 21.46 -20.45 6.06
N HIS A 599 20.77 -20.04 5.00
CA HIS A 599 20.09 -20.94 4.04
C HIS A 599 18.91 -21.75 4.60
N GLN A 600 18.17 -21.18 5.55
CA GLN A 600 16.96 -21.81 6.10
C GLN A 600 15.94 -22.17 5.00
N PRO A 601 15.15 -23.24 5.20
CA PRO A 601 14.10 -23.63 4.27
C PRO A 601 12.94 -22.61 4.26
N THR A 602 12.46 -22.27 3.07
CA THR A 602 11.27 -21.44 2.83
C THR A 602 10.08 -22.32 2.37
N PRO A 603 8.84 -21.81 2.31
CA PRO A 603 7.72 -22.52 1.67
C PRO A 603 7.99 -22.92 0.20
N GLY A 604 8.88 -22.22 -0.51
CA GLY A 604 9.35 -22.57 -1.85
C GLY A 604 10.43 -23.67 -1.87
N SER A 605 11.02 -24.04 -0.73
CA SER A 605 12.15 -24.98 -0.65
C SER A 605 11.75 -26.46 -0.66
N GLY A 606 10.51 -26.79 -0.32
CA GLY A 606 10.03 -28.18 -0.22
C GLY A 606 10.56 -28.97 0.97
N LYS A 607 11.14 -28.30 1.98
CA LYS A 607 11.62 -28.91 3.23
C LYS A 607 11.06 -28.18 4.45
N THR A 608 10.87 -28.91 5.55
CA THR A 608 10.59 -28.33 6.88
C THR A 608 11.88 -28.02 7.64
N ALA A 609 11.77 -27.29 8.75
CA ALA A 609 12.87 -27.10 9.69
C ALA A 609 13.41 -28.43 10.29
N MET A 610 12.63 -29.51 10.27
CA MET A 610 13.03 -30.86 10.72
C MET A 610 13.71 -31.68 9.61
N GLY A 611 13.95 -31.11 8.43
CA GLY A 611 14.53 -31.80 7.26
C GLY A 611 13.57 -32.74 6.51
N THR A 612 12.33 -32.90 6.99
CA THR A 612 11.29 -33.67 6.32
C THR A 612 10.80 -32.99 5.05
N ASP A 613 10.28 -33.77 4.11
CA ASP A 613 9.69 -33.25 2.87
C ASP A 613 8.41 -32.45 3.14
N ALA A 614 8.23 -31.38 2.37
CA ALA A 614 7.07 -30.50 2.40
C ALA A 614 6.62 -30.16 0.97
N LYS A 615 5.35 -29.75 0.81
CA LYS A 615 4.84 -29.28 -0.47
C LYS A 615 5.56 -27.98 -0.87
N ILE A 616 6.20 -27.97 -2.04
CA ILE A 616 6.73 -26.75 -2.64
C ILE A 616 5.56 -25.83 -3.01
N ILE A 617 5.53 -24.64 -2.42
CA ILE A 617 4.57 -23.58 -2.77
C ILE A 617 5.19 -22.70 -3.84
N ARG A 618 4.57 -22.59 -5.01
CA ARG A 618 5.08 -21.78 -6.13
C ARG A 618 4.49 -20.38 -6.10
N ILE A 619 5.36 -19.37 -6.16
CA ILE A 619 4.97 -17.95 -6.12
C ILE A 619 4.09 -17.58 -7.33
N GLN A 620 4.32 -18.20 -8.49
CA GLN A 620 3.51 -17.96 -9.68
C GLN A 620 2.03 -18.34 -9.47
N ASP A 621 1.76 -19.37 -8.66
CA ASP A 621 0.42 -19.92 -8.46
C ASP A 621 -0.34 -19.00 -7.48
N ILE A 622 0.37 -18.47 -6.46
CA ILE A 622 -0.15 -17.42 -5.56
C ILE A 622 -0.45 -16.14 -6.34
N ALA A 623 0.49 -15.66 -7.16
CA ALA A 623 0.32 -14.41 -7.90
C ALA A 623 -0.91 -14.45 -8.82
N LYS A 624 -1.10 -15.56 -9.55
CA LYS A 624 -2.30 -15.80 -10.34
C LYS A 624 -3.57 -15.88 -9.47
N SER A 625 -3.50 -16.56 -8.32
CA SER A 625 -4.63 -16.69 -7.39
C SER A 625 -5.08 -15.36 -6.78
N PHE A 626 -4.18 -14.39 -6.65
CA PHE A 626 -4.50 -13.03 -6.19
C PHE A 626 -4.99 -12.10 -7.31
N GLY A 627 -5.09 -12.57 -8.56
CA GLY A 627 -5.59 -11.78 -9.69
C GLY A 627 -4.53 -11.01 -10.46
N ILE A 628 -3.24 -11.36 -10.35
CA ILE A 628 -2.22 -10.83 -11.27
C ILE A 628 -2.36 -11.53 -12.63
N GLU A 629 -2.86 -10.79 -13.63
CA GLU A 629 -3.05 -11.32 -14.99
C GLU A 629 -1.71 -11.57 -15.72
N LYS A 630 -0.73 -10.67 -15.55
CA LYS A 630 0.58 -10.77 -16.21
C LYS A 630 1.66 -11.24 -15.23
N VAL A 631 1.87 -12.56 -15.19
CA VAL A 631 2.96 -13.23 -14.45
C VAL A 631 3.95 -13.86 -15.44
N ALA A 632 5.26 -13.66 -15.27
CA ALA A 632 6.29 -14.34 -16.05
C ALA A 632 7.38 -14.93 -15.17
N VAL A 633 7.87 -16.13 -15.50
CA VAL A 633 9.02 -16.76 -14.85
C VAL A 633 10.23 -16.72 -15.78
N VAL A 634 11.38 -16.26 -15.27
CA VAL A 634 12.65 -16.14 -16.00
C VAL A 634 13.80 -16.73 -15.20
N ASP A 635 14.80 -17.24 -15.89
CA ASP A 635 16.11 -17.52 -15.30
C ASP A 635 16.97 -16.25 -15.47
N PRO A 636 17.45 -15.61 -14.38
CA PRO A 636 18.23 -14.38 -14.46
C PRO A 636 19.57 -14.53 -15.20
N TYR A 637 20.07 -15.76 -15.44
CA TYR A 637 21.27 -15.95 -16.25
C TYR A 637 20.98 -15.92 -17.77
N ASP A 638 19.71 -16.02 -18.19
CA ASP A 638 19.29 -15.74 -19.57
C ASP A 638 18.99 -14.23 -19.70
N VAL A 639 20.05 -13.46 -19.96
CA VAL A 639 19.99 -11.98 -20.01
C VAL A 639 19.07 -11.51 -21.13
N GLN A 640 19.04 -12.23 -22.25
CA GLN A 640 18.23 -11.86 -23.42
C GLN A 640 16.73 -12.04 -23.16
N LYS A 641 16.32 -13.21 -22.64
CA LYS A 641 14.92 -13.49 -22.26
C LYS A 641 14.47 -12.61 -21.11
N THR A 642 15.31 -12.42 -20.09
CA THR A 642 15.03 -11.52 -18.97
C THR A 642 14.80 -10.08 -19.45
N THR A 643 15.66 -9.58 -20.34
CA THR A 643 15.49 -8.25 -20.97
C THR A 643 14.21 -8.17 -21.81
N LYS A 644 13.85 -9.23 -22.56
CA LYS A 644 12.60 -9.29 -23.33
C LYS A 644 11.38 -9.18 -22.42
N VAL A 645 11.34 -9.97 -21.34
CA VAL A 645 10.24 -10.02 -20.35
C VAL A 645 10.14 -8.72 -19.54
N LEU A 646 11.26 -8.14 -19.12
CA LEU A 646 11.27 -6.80 -18.53
C LEU A 646 10.58 -5.83 -19.48
N ARG A 647 11.00 -5.77 -20.75
CA ARG A 647 10.35 -4.93 -21.76
C ARG A 647 8.84 -5.22 -21.90
N GLU A 648 8.34 -6.45 -21.72
CA GLU A 648 6.89 -6.75 -21.67
C GLU A 648 6.19 -6.11 -20.47
N MET A 649 6.68 -6.36 -19.26
CA MET A 649 6.10 -5.78 -18.04
C MET A 649 6.15 -4.25 -18.04
N LEU A 650 7.06 -3.67 -18.83
CA LEU A 650 7.36 -2.25 -18.80
C LEU A 650 6.16 -1.37 -19.29
N SER A 651 5.32 -1.71 -20.30
CA SER A 651 3.97 -1.05 -20.45
C SER A 651 2.76 -1.99 -20.41
N TYR A 652 2.90 -3.20 -19.87
CA TYR A 652 1.71 -3.75 -19.23
C TYR A 652 1.19 -2.70 -18.24
N GLN A 653 -0.04 -2.21 -18.37
CA GLN A 653 -0.61 -1.20 -17.48
C GLN A 653 -1.43 -1.91 -16.41
N GLY A 654 -1.01 -1.78 -15.15
CA GLY A 654 -1.61 -2.45 -14.01
C GLY A 654 -0.66 -3.43 -13.28
N PRO A 655 -1.20 -4.15 -12.28
CA PRO A 655 -0.47 -5.12 -11.45
C PRO A 655 0.16 -6.26 -12.27
N SER A 656 1.44 -6.50 -12.07
CA SER A 656 2.22 -7.50 -12.83
C SER A 656 3.35 -8.08 -11.97
N VAL A 657 3.76 -9.31 -12.28
CA VAL A 657 4.80 -10.04 -11.53
C VAL A 657 5.83 -10.68 -12.47
N ILE A 658 7.11 -10.45 -12.20
CA ILE A 658 8.23 -11.27 -12.72
C ILE A 658 8.74 -12.14 -11.57
N ILE A 659 8.96 -13.42 -11.82
CA ILE A 659 9.64 -14.33 -10.90
C ILE A 659 10.96 -14.72 -11.56
N SER A 660 12.05 -14.22 -11.00
CA SER A 660 13.41 -14.57 -11.39
C SER A 660 13.84 -15.78 -10.56
N GLU A 661 13.62 -16.97 -11.10
CA GLU A 661 13.79 -18.24 -10.39
C GLU A 661 15.17 -18.85 -10.70
N ARG A 662 16.05 -18.92 -9.69
CA ARG A 662 17.30 -19.69 -9.77
C ARG A 662 17.85 -20.05 -8.39
N PRO A 663 18.20 -21.32 -8.10
CA PRO A 663 18.79 -21.72 -6.82
C PRO A 663 20.00 -20.87 -6.40
N CYS A 664 20.14 -20.64 -5.09
CA CYS A 664 21.29 -19.92 -4.54
C CYS A 664 22.62 -20.55 -5.01
N PRO A 665 23.57 -19.78 -5.60
CA PRO A 665 24.86 -20.30 -6.06
C PRO A 665 25.68 -21.00 -4.97
N LEU A 666 25.49 -20.63 -3.69
CA LEU A 666 26.15 -21.27 -2.55
C LEU A 666 25.61 -22.67 -2.20
N ARG A 667 24.58 -23.15 -2.91
CA ARG A 667 23.94 -24.46 -2.69
C ARG A 667 24.07 -25.42 -3.89
N ILE A 668 24.83 -25.05 -4.91
CA ILE A 668 25.05 -25.83 -6.14
C ILE A 668 26.55 -25.94 -6.43
N GLU A 669 26.94 -26.93 -7.24
CA GLU A 669 28.35 -27.17 -7.58
C GLU A 669 28.94 -26.10 -8.51
N ARG A 670 30.28 -25.98 -8.52
CA ARG A 670 31.02 -25.00 -9.34
C ARG A 670 30.88 -25.39 -10.81
N GLY A 671 30.42 -24.46 -11.65
CA GLY A 671 30.63 -24.59 -13.10
C GLY A 671 32.11 -24.36 -13.47
N PRO A 672 32.54 -24.72 -14.68
CA PRO A 672 33.87 -24.39 -15.17
C PRO A 672 34.15 -22.89 -15.04
N ALA A 673 35.37 -22.53 -14.63
CA ALA A 673 35.78 -21.14 -14.53
C ALA A 673 35.64 -20.42 -15.88
N ARG A 674 35.62 -19.08 -15.84
CA ARG A 674 35.65 -18.25 -17.04
C ARG A 674 37.00 -17.59 -17.16
N GLU A 675 37.52 -17.52 -18.38
CA GLU A 675 38.77 -16.84 -18.68
C GLU A 675 38.54 -15.64 -19.59
N VAL A 676 39.51 -14.71 -19.60
CA VAL A 676 39.51 -13.53 -20.46
C VAL A 676 40.59 -13.68 -21.52
N SER A 677 40.15 -13.74 -22.77
CA SER A 677 41.00 -13.94 -23.93
C SER A 677 41.77 -12.65 -24.30
N LYS A 678 42.69 -12.74 -25.26
CA LYS A 678 43.55 -11.61 -25.67
C LYS A 678 42.82 -10.52 -26.45
N GLU A 679 41.62 -10.81 -26.91
CA GLU A 679 40.70 -9.93 -27.63
C GLU A 679 39.98 -8.93 -26.69
N CYS A 680 40.23 -8.99 -25.38
CA CYS A 680 39.71 -8.02 -24.41
C CYS A 680 40.40 -6.65 -24.58
N ASN A 681 39.61 -5.59 -24.71
CA ASN A 681 40.08 -4.21 -24.94
C ASN A 681 39.98 -3.29 -23.71
N SER A 682 39.85 -3.86 -22.51
CA SER A 682 39.72 -3.10 -21.25
C SER A 682 38.56 -2.08 -21.16
N CYS A 683 37.50 -2.24 -21.96
CA CYS A 683 36.30 -1.37 -21.88
C CYS A 683 35.66 -1.32 -20.47
N GLY A 684 35.90 -2.33 -19.63
CA GLY A 684 35.53 -2.34 -18.22
C GLY A 684 34.06 -2.60 -17.92
N MET A 685 33.18 -2.86 -18.90
CA MET A 685 31.74 -3.07 -18.64
C MET A 685 31.46 -4.25 -17.69
N CYS A 686 32.25 -5.32 -17.75
CA CYS A 686 32.15 -6.47 -16.84
C CYS A 686 32.38 -6.12 -15.36
N VAL A 687 33.10 -5.02 -15.07
CA VAL A 687 33.42 -4.55 -13.71
C VAL A 687 32.58 -3.31 -13.34
N LYS A 688 32.49 -2.33 -14.24
CA LYS A 688 31.85 -1.01 -14.00
C LYS A 688 30.33 -1.00 -14.20
N VAL A 689 29.78 -1.95 -14.94
CA VAL A 689 28.33 -2.02 -15.24
C VAL A 689 27.72 -3.32 -14.71
N PHE A 690 28.38 -4.47 -14.96
CA PHE A 690 27.91 -5.76 -14.45
C PHE A 690 28.30 -6.05 -13.00
N GLY A 691 29.45 -5.55 -12.53
CA GLY A 691 29.81 -5.57 -11.11
C GLY A 691 30.11 -6.94 -10.50
N CYS A 692 30.59 -7.91 -11.27
CA CYS A 692 30.89 -9.24 -10.74
C CYS A 692 32.15 -9.21 -9.85
N PRO A 693 32.09 -9.67 -8.58
CA PRO A 693 33.21 -9.58 -7.64
C PRO A 693 34.39 -10.52 -7.99
N ALA A 694 34.18 -11.51 -8.86
CA ALA A 694 35.23 -12.38 -9.37
C ALA A 694 36.02 -11.77 -10.54
N ILE A 695 35.67 -10.54 -10.99
CA ILE A 695 36.29 -9.90 -12.16
C ILE A 695 36.98 -8.60 -11.73
N SER A 696 38.29 -8.53 -11.94
CA SER A 696 39.09 -7.32 -11.75
C SER A 696 39.47 -6.70 -13.10
N LEU A 697 39.79 -5.41 -13.11
CA LEU A 697 40.28 -4.70 -14.29
C LEU A 697 41.74 -4.31 -14.08
N THR A 698 42.66 -4.87 -14.88
CA THR A 698 44.07 -4.46 -14.90
C THR A 698 44.26 -3.36 -15.95
N VAL A 699 45.50 -2.89 -16.11
CA VAL A 699 45.84 -1.85 -17.10
C VAL A 699 45.66 -2.36 -18.55
N GLU A 700 45.85 -3.67 -18.77
CA GLU A 700 45.82 -4.28 -20.11
C GLU A 700 44.50 -4.97 -20.44
N ARG A 701 43.90 -5.71 -19.49
CA ARG A 701 42.66 -6.47 -19.69
C ARG A 701 41.85 -6.65 -18.41
N ALA A 702 40.60 -7.09 -18.55
CA ALA A 702 39.90 -7.71 -17.43
C ALA A 702 40.52 -9.07 -17.08
N GLU A 703 40.52 -9.45 -15.81
CA GLU A 703 40.99 -10.75 -15.32
C GLU A 703 39.95 -11.36 -14.36
N ILE A 704 39.81 -12.68 -14.38
CA ILE A 704 38.82 -13.41 -13.60
C ILE A 704 39.54 -14.31 -12.60
N ASP A 705 39.20 -14.17 -11.33
CA ASP A 705 39.74 -15.03 -10.26
C ASP A 705 39.00 -16.38 -10.27
N PRO A 706 39.67 -17.51 -10.57
CA PRO A 706 39.03 -18.82 -10.61
C PRO A 706 38.59 -19.32 -9.22
N THR A 707 39.15 -18.78 -8.13
CA THR A 707 38.77 -19.15 -6.76
C THR A 707 37.45 -18.48 -6.33
N LEU A 708 37.13 -17.32 -6.91
CA LEU A 708 35.88 -16.59 -6.69
C LEU A 708 34.82 -16.88 -7.77
N CYS A 709 35.23 -17.31 -8.96
CA CYS A 709 34.33 -17.58 -10.08
C CYS A 709 33.44 -18.80 -9.84
N TRP A 710 32.11 -18.62 -9.96
CA TRP A 710 31.11 -19.70 -9.88
C TRP A 710 30.77 -20.35 -11.23
N GLY A 711 31.37 -19.90 -12.34
CA GLY A 711 31.13 -20.48 -13.68
C GLY A 711 29.76 -20.16 -14.28
N CYS A 712 29.16 -19.03 -13.89
CA CYS A 712 27.77 -18.67 -14.23
C CYS A 712 27.50 -18.38 -15.73
N GLY A 713 28.52 -18.04 -16.51
CA GLY A 713 28.40 -17.68 -17.93
C GLY A 713 27.69 -16.36 -18.27
N VAL A 714 27.15 -15.64 -17.28
CA VAL A 714 26.47 -14.34 -17.53
C VAL A 714 27.45 -13.29 -18.08
N CYS A 715 28.70 -13.29 -17.63
CA CYS A 715 29.74 -12.39 -18.13
C CYS A 715 30.10 -12.60 -19.61
N GLU A 716 29.88 -13.80 -20.16
CA GLU A 716 30.06 -14.09 -21.59
C GLU A 716 29.02 -13.32 -22.42
N GLN A 717 27.76 -13.32 -21.98
CA GLN A 717 26.64 -12.62 -22.63
C GLN A 717 26.74 -11.09 -22.54
N VAL A 718 27.39 -10.57 -21.49
CA VAL A 718 27.56 -9.12 -21.25
C VAL A 718 28.81 -8.56 -21.95
N CYS A 719 29.75 -9.41 -22.40
CA CYS A 719 30.95 -8.97 -23.10
C CYS A 719 30.63 -8.69 -24.60
N PRO A 720 30.62 -7.43 -25.07
CA PRO A 720 30.26 -7.13 -26.47
C PRO A 720 31.34 -7.56 -27.48
N PHE A 721 32.55 -7.88 -26.99
CA PHE A 721 33.69 -8.31 -27.80
C PHE A 721 33.88 -9.83 -27.80
N GLY A 722 33.02 -10.61 -27.13
CA GLY A 722 33.14 -12.08 -27.07
C GLY A 722 34.46 -12.58 -26.44
N ALA A 723 35.06 -11.75 -25.58
CA ALA A 723 36.39 -11.94 -25.03
C ALA A 723 36.40 -12.69 -23.68
N ILE A 724 35.24 -13.12 -23.18
CA ILE A 724 35.10 -13.97 -21.99
C ILE A 724 34.52 -15.31 -22.44
N ARG A 725 35.12 -16.43 -22.01
CA ARG A 725 34.74 -17.79 -22.44
C ARG A 725 34.86 -18.81 -21.30
N SER A 726 34.17 -19.94 -21.45
CA SER A 726 34.34 -21.12 -20.59
C SER A 726 35.74 -21.73 -20.72
N THR A 727 36.35 -22.15 -19.61
CA THR A 727 37.62 -22.92 -19.58
C THR A 727 37.41 -24.42 -19.80
N GLY A 728 36.20 -24.86 -20.15
CA GLY A 728 35.80 -26.26 -20.31
C GLY A 728 34.44 -26.40 -20.99
#